data_AF-A0A971GL06-F1
#
_entry.id   AF-A0A971GL06-F1
#
_cell.length_a   1.000
_cell.length_b   1.000
_cell.length_c   1.000
_cell.angle_alpha   90.00
_cell.angle_beta   90.00
_cell.angle_gamma   90.00
#
_symmetry.space_group_name_H-M   'P 1'
#
loop_
_entity.id
_entity.type
_entity.pdbx_description
1 polymer ?
#
loop_
_entity_poly.entity_id
_entity_poly.type
_entity_poly.pdbx_seq_one_letter_code
_entity_poly.pdbx_strand_id
1 'polypeptide(L)'
;MSIFSRNKTNLPGIREVYFGIRIRYLLILSFVMIAIISVLTFIMYINQRGLLEDEKNTKAMALTHILTGPAEFYLDKTIKTTDQELNLKYETITTEAINYQSYNRDIYKIILTDEKGAVKFSTDETDYKRKKVYPYVEDCLEQEEEKLLLYDYADIPGKPLTAPANVKEKKNKKETVIEEEIIEEIDTATSTSLLNIFKKKDTIEKKRYRAIVYPIFLHKGNVVQLLRDYREYYKKFHEAEPKERDKIYSYMWETYKDILGKDFDPRKQPKDKSISKKVIKAGDIDFVFLKLFGNIMILRDRRVDQSQRWMFRDKWLVQQKTLKTKAYVQDMPQKAKEINDKILATMDTIAGHIENIKKLGSLAIIFNTDLIRTELDQTIYRMLIIAAVMILLGLFLYRFVLNFMIKNLKKLERWALSVSAGNLDSKIQIKTNDEIGRLGDIFNKMIDEITIKYHLEKFVSSSARSMIGKSSDMSSNVELGSTERKNMVFLFSDIRGFTSFSEKNSPETVIEILNFYLNLQTETILSKKGDIDAYVGDEIMAVFKGPNKVERAVESAIDIVKSIKKANMERLKEGHAIFEVGIGINSGDVVIGNIGSSMRMNHTAIGDTVNLASRLCSHAAAEEILVTRDTLEKSKRKFTTEAVNPINVKGKEKPIIIEKVVIE
;
A
#
# COMPACT_ATOMS: atom_id res chain seq x y z
N MET A 1 29.96 36.30 -1.93
CA MET A 1 29.82 34.83 -1.81
C MET A 1 30.55 34.24 -0.58
N SER A 2 30.78 34.99 0.52
CA SER A 2 31.49 34.48 1.72
C SER A 2 30.77 34.69 3.07
N ILE A 3 29.54 35.20 3.09
CA ILE A 3 28.81 35.49 4.35
C ILE A 3 27.99 34.29 4.87
N PHE A 4 27.81 33.23 4.07
CA PHE A 4 27.03 32.04 4.48
C PHE A 4 27.83 30.96 5.24
N SER A 5 29.11 31.15 5.55
CA SER A 5 29.95 30.07 6.13
C SER A 5 30.03 30.05 7.67
N ARG A 6 29.43 31.00 8.38
CA ARG A 6 29.46 31.05 9.85
C ARG A 6 28.07 31.04 10.45
N ASN A 7 27.43 29.87 10.42
CA ASN A 7 26.52 29.41 11.48
C ASN A 7 26.20 27.94 11.24
N LYS A 8 27.06 27.06 11.77
CA LYS A 8 26.66 25.68 12.09
C LYS A 8 25.65 25.75 13.24
N THR A 9 24.43 26.16 12.95
CA THR A 9 23.31 25.91 13.87
C THR A 9 22.98 24.44 13.78
N ASN A 10 23.04 23.75 14.93
CA ASN A 10 22.52 22.40 15.16
C ASN A 10 21.10 22.27 14.60
N LEU A 11 20.98 21.93 13.32
CA LEU A 11 19.75 21.37 12.77
C LEU A 11 19.73 19.91 13.23
N PRO A 12 18.70 19.46 13.97
CA PRO A 12 18.56 18.04 14.30
C PRO A 12 18.64 17.22 13.02
N GLY A 13 19.35 16.09 13.13
CA GLY A 13 19.95 15.38 12.02
C GLY A 13 19.01 15.14 10.84
N ILE A 14 19.57 15.33 9.64
CA ILE A 14 18.95 15.04 8.33
C ILE A 14 18.31 13.63 8.26
N ARG A 15 18.68 12.72 9.17
CA ARG A 15 18.11 11.36 9.28
C ARG A 15 16.71 11.29 9.89
N GLU A 16 16.26 12.23 10.72
CA GLU A 16 14.92 12.16 11.35
C GLU A 16 13.81 12.72 10.44
N VAL A 17 14.17 13.54 9.45
CA VAL A 17 13.23 14.35 8.67
C VAL A 17 12.53 13.58 7.54
N TYR A 18 12.85 12.30 7.28
CA TYR A 18 12.18 11.49 6.25
C TYR A 18 10.83 10.88 6.68
N PHE A 19 10.33 11.22 7.87
CA PHE A 19 9.15 10.57 8.44
C PHE A 19 7.84 10.93 7.72
N GLY A 20 7.65 12.18 7.27
CA GLY A 20 6.43 12.60 6.56
C GLY A 20 6.38 12.10 5.11
N ILE A 21 7.52 12.09 4.41
CA ILE A 21 7.64 11.38 3.11
C ILE A 21 7.36 9.89 3.29
N ARG A 22 7.86 9.25 4.36
CA ARG A 22 7.54 7.84 4.67
C ARG A 22 6.04 7.61 4.88
N ILE A 23 5.31 8.51 5.55
CA ILE A 23 3.86 8.38 5.72
C ILE A 23 3.13 8.43 4.37
N ARG A 24 3.55 9.32 3.45
CA ARG A 24 2.96 9.38 2.09
C ARG A 24 3.22 8.10 1.31
N TYR A 25 4.44 7.57 1.37
CA TYR A 25 4.77 6.28 0.77
C TYR A 25 4.03 5.13 1.42
N LEU A 26 3.88 5.11 2.75
CA LEU A 26 3.14 4.08 3.49
C LEU A 26 1.65 4.07 3.11
N LEU A 27 1.04 5.22 2.86
CA LEU A 27 -0.35 5.29 2.39
C LEU A 27 -0.50 4.76 0.96
N ILE A 28 0.40 5.13 0.05
CA ILE A 28 0.41 4.59 -1.31
C ILE A 28 0.63 3.07 -1.27
N LEU A 29 1.58 2.60 -0.47
CA LEU A 29 1.83 1.17 -0.22
C LEU A 29 0.61 0.47 0.38
N SER A 30 -0.14 1.12 1.28
CA SER A 30 -1.36 0.54 1.85
C SER A 30 -2.45 0.34 0.78
N PHE A 31 -2.60 1.29 -0.15
CA PHE A 31 -3.56 1.18 -1.24
C PHE A 31 -3.16 0.09 -2.24
N VAL A 32 -1.87 0.01 -2.57
CA VAL A 32 -1.31 -1.06 -3.40
C VAL A 32 -1.47 -2.42 -2.72
N MET A 33 -1.26 -2.51 -1.41
CA MET A 33 -1.49 -3.74 -0.64
C MET A 33 -2.95 -4.17 -0.65
N ILE A 34 -3.90 -3.23 -0.50
CA ILE A 34 -5.33 -3.55 -0.61
C ILE A 34 -5.64 -4.10 -2.00
N ALA A 35 -5.14 -3.47 -3.07
CA ALA A 35 -5.33 -3.96 -4.44
C ALA A 35 -4.73 -5.36 -4.65
N ILE A 36 -3.52 -5.60 -4.12
CA ILE A 36 -2.85 -6.90 -4.17
C ILE A 36 -3.66 -7.96 -3.41
N ILE A 37 -4.16 -7.64 -2.21
CA ILE A 37 -5.01 -8.55 -1.42
C ILE A 37 -6.30 -8.88 -2.19
N SER A 38 -6.96 -7.89 -2.81
CA SER A 38 -8.14 -8.14 -3.64
C SER A 38 -7.85 -9.08 -4.81
N VAL A 39 -6.72 -8.88 -5.51
CA VAL A 39 -6.28 -9.75 -6.61
C VAL A 39 -5.95 -11.17 -6.11
N LEU A 40 -5.23 -11.29 -4.99
CA LEU A 40 -4.93 -12.58 -4.37
C LEU A 40 -6.20 -13.32 -3.94
N THR A 41 -7.17 -12.61 -3.36
CA THR A 41 -8.46 -13.20 -2.96
C THR A 41 -9.21 -13.72 -4.19
N PHE A 42 -9.17 -13.00 -5.30
CA PHE A 42 -9.75 -13.42 -6.57
C PHE A 42 -9.03 -14.61 -7.20
N ILE A 43 -7.70 -14.65 -7.15
CA ILE A 43 -6.91 -15.81 -7.61
C ILE A 43 -7.20 -17.03 -6.74
N MET A 44 -7.27 -16.87 -5.42
CA MET A 44 -7.64 -17.95 -4.50
C MET A 44 -9.05 -18.48 -4.79
N TYR A 45 -10.00 -17.60 -5.10
CA TYR A 45 -11.35 -17.99 -5.51
C TYR A 45 -11.35 -18.88 -6.76
N ILE A 46 -10.56 -18.54 -7.78
CA ILE A 46 -10.44 -19.34 -9.00
C ILE A 46 -9.77 -20.69 -8.69
N ASN A 47 -8.68 -20.69 -7.92
CA ASN A 47 -7.94 -21.92 -7.60
C ASN A 47 -8.74 -22.88 -6.72
N GLN A 48 -9.54 -22.37 -5.78
CA GLN A 48 -10.35 -23.21 -4.89
C GLN A 48 -11.42 -23.99 -5.66
N ARG A 49 -11.94 -23.44 -6.78
CA ARG A 49 -12.84 -24.19 -7.67
C ARG A 49 -12.16 -25.37 -8.36
N GLY A 50 -10.93 -25.20 -8.85
CA GLY A 50 -10.18 -26.28 -9.50
C GLY A 50 -9.82 -27.41 -8.52
N LEU A 51 -9.34 -27.06 -7.33
CA LEU A 51 -9.01 -28.03 -6.27
C LEU A 51 -10.20 -28.92 -5.87
N LEU A 52 -11.42 -28.37 -5.89
CA LEU A 52 -12.64 -29.11 -5.58
C LEU A 52 -13.03 -30.13 -6.65
N GLU A 53 -12.69 -29.89 -7.92
CA GLU A 53 -12.92 -30.89 -8.98
C GLU A 53 -11.92 -32.04 -8.89
N ASP A 54 -10.64 -31.73 -8.63
CA ASP A 54 -9.60 -32.73 -8.43
C ASP A 54 -9.85 -33.62 -7.20
N GLU A 55 -10.33 -33.02 -6.09
CA GLU A 55 -10.69 -33.76 -4.88
C GLU A 55 -11.84 -34.75 -5.14
N LYS A 56 -12.86 -34.35 -5.89
CA LYS A 56 -14.00 -35.22 -6.26
C LYS A 56 -13.55 -36.39 -7.13
N ASN A 57 -12.73 -36.13 -8.14
CA ASN A 57 -12.20 -37.16 -9.02
C ASN A 57 -11.33 -38.16 -8.25
N THR A 58 -10.53 -37.67 -7.30
CA THR A 58 -9.71 -38.52 -6.43
C THR A 58 -10.56 -39.40 -5.50
N LYS A 59 -11.59 -38.81 -4.86
CA LYS A 59 -12.53 -39.55 -4.01
C LYS A 59 -13.31 -40.61 -4.79
N ALA A 60 -13.73 -40.29 -6.02
CA ALA A 60 -14.44 -41.21 -6.89
C ALA A 60 -13.53 -42.37 -7.32
N MET A 61 -12.29 -42.09 -7.72
CA MET A 61 -11.30 -43.10 -8.09
C MET A 61 -10.96 -44.07 -6.94
N ALA A 62 -10.78 -43.55 -5.72
CA ALA A 62 -10.49 -44.37 -4.54
C ALA A 62 -11.65 -45.32 -4.20
N LEU A 63 -12.89 -44.81 -4.25
CA LEU A 63 -14.08 -45.63 -4.01
C LEU A 63 -14.25 -46.71 -5.09
N THR A 64 -14.01 -46.36 -6.36
CA THR A 64 -14.03 -47.33 -7.45
C THR A 64 -13.02 -48.45 -7.20
N HIS A 65 -11.79 -48.14 -6.78
CA HIS A 65 -10.79 -49.16 -6.48
C HIS A 65 -11.21 -50.12 -5.34
N ILE A 66 -11.86 -49.59 -4.30
CA ILE A 66 -12.35 -50.38 -3.16
C ILE A 66 -13.47 -51.34 -3.61
N LEU A 67 -14.47 -50.82 -4.33
CA LEU A 67 -15.68 -51.58 -4.65
C LEU A 67 -15.56 -52.48 -5.88
N THR A 68 -14.63 -52.21 -6.81
CA THR A 68 -14.52 -52.95 -8.09
C THR A 68 -14.25 -54.44 -7.88
N GLY A 69 -13.35 -54.80 -6.95
CA GLY A 69 -13.02 -56.20 -6.68
C GLY A 69 -14.24 -57.01 -6.20
N PRO A 70 -14.88 -56.63 -5.08
CA PRO A 70 -16.11 -57.28 -4.62
C PRO A 70 -17.24 -57.26 -5.66
N ALA A 71 -17.40 -56.15 -6.40
CA ALA A 71 -18.43 -56.01 -7.43
C ALA A 71 -18.21 -56.92 -8.64
N GLU A 72 -16.96 -57.14 -9.07
CA GLU A 72 -16.62 -58.08 -10.16
C GLU A 72 -17.09 -59.50 -9.82
N PHE A 73 -16.78 -59.98 -8.60
CA PHE A 73 -17.22 -61.29 -8.12
C PHE A 73 -18.75 -61.40 -7.98
N TYR A 74 -19.41 -60.30 -7.60
CA TYR A 74 -20.87 -60.26 -7.47
C TYR A 74 -21.60 -60.21 -8.82
N LEU A 75 -21.01 -59.57 -9.83
CA LEU A 75 -21.62 -59.40 -11.16
C LEU A 75 -21.28 -60.55 -12.12
N ASP A 76 -20.22 -61.32 -11.88
CA ASP A 76 -19.84 -62.45 -12.74
C ASP A 76 -20.77 -63.66 -12.57
N LYS A 77 -21.70 -63.82 -13.53
CA LYS A 77 -22.64 -64.96 -13.61
C LYS A 77 -21.98 -66.31 -13.93
N THR A 78 -20.68 -66.34 -14.22
CA THR A 78 -19.96 -67.56 -14.62
C THR A 78 -19.17 -68.21 -13.49
N ILE A 79 -19.15 -67.63 -12.30
CA ILE A 79 -18.57 -68.23 -11.09
C ILE A 79 -19.66 -69.08 -10.41
N LYS A 80 -19.36 -70.36 -10.14
CA LYS A 80 -20.20 -71.21 -9.30
C LYS A 80 -19.96 -70.87 -7.83
N THR A 81 -20.61 -69.82 -7.34
CA THR A 81 -20.59 -69.42 -5.93
C THR A 81 -21.83 -69.91 -5.19
N THR A 82 -21.66 -70.22 -3.91
CA THR A 82 -22.76 -70.58 -3.02
C THR A 82 -23.56 -69.32 -2.64
N ASP A 83 -24.87 -69.43 -2.40
CA ASP A 83 -25.70 -68.27 -2.00
C ASP A 83 -25.15 -67.53 -0.76
N GLN A 84 -24.49 -68.26 0.14
CA GLN A 84 -23.81 -67.69 1.31
C GLN A 84 -22.62 -66.78 0.96
N GLU A 85 -21.83 -67.13 -0.06
CA GLU A 85 -20.67 -66.34 -0.49
C GLU A 85 -21.11 -65.09 -1.25
N LEU A 86 -22.18 -65.20 -2.04
CA LEU A 86 -22.78 -64.07 -2.73
C LEU A 86 -23.33 -63.03 -1.74
N ASN A 87 -24.01 -63.50 -0.68
CA ASN A 87 -24.49 -62.64 0.40
C ASN A 87 -23.35 -61.96 1.16
N LEU A 88 -22.26 -62.67 1.46
CA LEU A 88 -21.09 -62.08 2.12
C LEU A 88 -20.44 -60.98 1.27
N LYS A 89 -20.36 -61.17 -0.05
CA LYS A 89 -19.83 -60.15 -0.97
C LYS A 89 -20.77 -58.94 -1.08
N TYR A 90 -22.08 -59.17 -1.10
CA TYR A 90 -23.07 -58.09 -1.06
C TYR A 90 -22.98 -57.28 0.24
N GLU A 91 -22.83 -57.94 1.39
CA GLU A 91 -22.62 -57.27 2.69
C GLU A 91 -21.32 -56.45 2.71
N THR A 92 -20.25 -56.97 2.09
CA THR A 92 -18.97 -56.26 1.95
C THR A 92 -19.14 -54.97 1.15
N ILE A 93 -19.75 -55.05 -0.04
CA ILE A 93 -20.04 -53.88 -0.90
C ILE A 93 -20.91 -52.86 -0.14
N THR A 94 -21.94 -53.35 0.54
CA THR A 94 -22.89 -52.52 1.30
C THR A 94 -22.18 -51.77 2.42
N THR A 95 -21.36 -52.47 3.20
CA THR A 95 -20.62 -51.90 4.34
C THR A 95 -19.60 -50.86 3.88
N GLU A 96 -18.81 -51.18 2.85
CA GLU A 96 -17.80 -50.27 2.32
C GLU A 96 -18.42 -49.02 1.68
N ALA A 97 -19.49 -49.18 0.90
CA ALA A 97 -20.19 -48.07 0.27
C ALA A 97 -20.84 -47.13 1.29
N ILE A 98 -21.54 -47.67 2.30
CA ILE A 98 -22.19 -46.87 3.35
C ILE A 98 -21.14 -46.15 4.22
N ASN A 99 -20.06 -46.83 4.58
CA ASN A 99 -18.98 -46.22 5.35
C ASN A 99 -18.36 -45.06 4.57
N TYR A 100 -18.01 -45.28 3.30
CA TYR A 100 -17.39 -44.25 2.47
C TYR A 100 -18.33 -43.05 2.23
N GLN A 101 -19.62 -43.31 2.04
CA GLN A 101 -20.65 -42.26 1.97
C GLN A 101 -20.79 -41.48 3.29
N SER A 102 -20.72 -42.16 4.43
CA SER A 102 -20.80 -41.53 5.75
C SER A 102 -19.59 -40.62 6.04
N TYR A 103 -18.41 -41.00 5.55
CA TYR A 103 -17.20 -40.17 5.62
C TYR A 103 -17.21 -38.99 4.63
N ASN A 104 -17.93 -39.12 3.51
CA ASN A 104 -17.98 -38.10 2.44
C ASN A 104 -19.43 -37.63 2.23
N ARG A 105 -19.85 -36.63 3.03
CA ARG A 105 -21.23 -36.10 3.05
C ARG A 105 -21.68 -35.48 1.71
N ASP A 106 -20.74 -35.17 0.83
CA ASP A 106 -20.97 -34.69 -0.53
C ASP A 106 -21.43 -35.80 -1.49
N ILE A 107 -21.17 -37.07 -1.18
CA ILE A 107 -21.67 -38.22 -1.92
C ILE A 107 -23.12 -38.48 -1.52
N TYR A 108 -24.03 -38.20 -2.43
CA TYR A 108 -25.46 -38.39 -2.24
C TYR A 108 -25.89 -39.85 -2.40
N LYS A 109 -25.30 -40.58 -3.38
CA LYS A 109 -25.72 -41.94 -3.71
C LYS A 109 -24.65 -42.70 -4.48
N ILE A 110 -24.57 -44.02 -4.28
CA ILE A 110 -23.69 -44.94 -5.03
C ILE A 110 -24.56 -46.04 -5.64
N ILE A 111 -24.40 -46.31 -6.94
CA ILE A 111 -25.21 -47.26 -7.71
C ILE A 111 -24.31 -48.23 -8.48
N LEU A 112 -24.60 -49.52 -8.41
CA LEU A 112 -23.97 -50.57 -9.20
C LEU A 112 -24.97 -51.16 -10.18
N THR A 113 -24.62 -51.21 -11.46
CA THR A 113 -25.45 -51.76 -12.54
C THR A 113 -24.80 -52.95 -13.21
N ASP A 114 -25.59 -53.82 -13.84
CA ASP A 114 -25.07 -54.87 -14.74
C ASP A 114 -24.85 -54.37 -16.18
N GLU A 115 -24.35 -55.26 -17.04
CA GLU A 115 -24.08 -54.99 -18.47
C GLU A 115 -25.27 -54.44 -19.26
N LYS A 116 -26.51 -54.63 -18.76
CA LYS A 116 -27.75 -54.14 -19.37
C LYS A 116 -28.33 -52.91 -18.67
N GLY A 117 -27.58 -52.32 -17.74
CA GLY A 117 -28.02 -51.17 -16.95
C GLY A 117 -29.00 -51.52 -15.82
N ALA A 118 -29.21 -52.80 -15.49
CA ALA A 118 -30.10 -53.15 -14.39
C ALA A 118 -29.41 -52.92 -13.03
N VAL A 119 -30.09 -52.26 -12.09
CA VAL A 119 -29.54 -51.96 -10.75
C VAL A 119 -29.35 -53.26 -9.97
N LYS A 120 -28.13 -53.50 -9.50
CA LYS A 120 -27.76 -54.66 -8.67
C LYS A 120 -27.44 -54.31 -7.24
N PHE A 121 -27.05 -53.06 -6.99
CA PHE A 121 -26.86 -52.49 -5.66
C PHE A 121 -27.08 -50.98 -5.72
N SER A 122 -27.69 -50.41 -4.68
CA SER A 122 -27.76 -48.96 -4.45
C SER A 122 -27.73 -48.71 -2.94
N THR A 123 -27.10 -47.62 -2.52
CA THR A 123 -27.17 -47.14 -1.13
C THR A 123 -28.57 -46.64 -0.74
N ASP A 124 -29.48 -46.48 -1.71
CA ASP A 124 -30.88 -46.14 -1.51
C ASP A 124 -31.80 -47.31 -1.90
N GLU A 125 -32.64 -47.70 -0.95
CA GLU A 125 -33.55 -48.84 -1.05
C GLU A 125 -34.60 -48.69 -2.17
N THR A 126 -34.90 -47.45 -2.57
CA THR A 126 -35.90 -47.15 -3.61
C THR A 126 -35.43 -47.54 -5.01
N ASP A 127 -34.14 -47.42 -5.31
CA ASP A 127 -33.57 -47.81 -6.61
C ASP A 127 -33.54 -49.33 -6.76
N TYR A 128 -33.21 -50.02 -5.67
CA TYR A 128 -33.16 -51.48 -5.64
C TYR A 128 -34.54 -52.09 -5.93
N LYS A 129 -35.62 -51.50 -5.37
CA LYS A 129 -37.01 -51.93 -5.62
C LYS A 129 -37.46 -51.71 -7.06
N ARG A 130 -36.93 -50.70 -7.75
CA ARG A 130 -37.30 -50.35 -9.14
C ARG A 130 -36.55 -51.16 -10.20
N LYS A 131 -35.39 -51.78 -9.87
CA LYS A 131 -34.51 -52.58 -10.77
C LYS A 131 -34.00 -51.86 -12.04
N LYS A 132 -34.43 -50.62 -12.30
CA LYS A 132 -33.95 -49.74 -13.36
C LYS A 132 -33.33 -48.49 -12.75
N VAL A 133 -32.25 -48.02 -13.35
CA VAL A 133 -31.69 -46.71 -13.02
C VAL A 133 -32.61 -45.62 -13.58
N TYR A 134 -32.58 -44.42 -13.00
CA TYR A 134 -33.32 -43.30 -13.57
C TYR A 134 -32.81 -42.95 -14.98
N PRO A 135 -33.68 -42.46 -15.90
CA PRO A 135 -33.32 -42.17 -17.29
C PRO A 135 -32.10 -41.25 -17.48
N TYR A 136 -31.83 -40.35 -16.52
CA TYR A 136 -30.70 -39.41 -16.61
C TYR A 136 -29.35 -40.01 -16.20
N VAL A 137 -29.35 -41.06 -15.37
CA VAL A 137 -28.14 -41.84 -15.11
C VAL A 137 -27.94 -42.84 -16.25
N GLU A 138 -29.03 -43.29 -16.88
CA GLU A 138 -29.02 -44.10 -18.12
C GLU A 138 -28.27 -43.35 -19.24
N ASP A 139 -28.57 -42.06 -19.48
CA ASP A 139 -27.82 -41.21 -20.44
C ASP A 139 -26.31 -41.10 -20.12
N CYS A 140 -25.94 -41.00 -18.83
CA CYS A 140 -24.53 -40.94 -18.41
C CYS A 140 -23.83 -42.31 -18.51
N LEU A 141 -24.59 -43.39 -18.28
CA LEU A 141 -24.13 -44.77 -18.40
C LEU A 141 -23.97 -45.20 -19.86
N GLU A 142 -24.83 -44.70 -20.77
CA GLU A 142 -24.78 -44.95 -22.21
C GLU A 142 -23.64 -44.22 -22.91
N GLN A 143 -23.29 -43.01 -22.46
CA GLN A 143 -22.27 -42.16 -23.10
C GLN A 143 -20.87 -42.31 -22.48
N GLU A 144 -20.73 -42.98 -21.33
CA GLU A 144 -19.46 -43.09 -20.57
C GLU A 144 -18.77 -41.73 -20.32
N GLU A 145 -19.54 -40.64 -20.30
CA GLU A 145 -19.06 -39.26 -20.17
C GLU A 145 -19.47 -38.61 -18.84
N GLU A 146 -18.63 -37.71 -18.34
CA GLU A 146 -18.90 -36.91 -17.14
C GLU A 146 -19.90 -35.77 -17.46
N LYS A 147 -21.06 -35.73 -16.80
CA LYS A 147 -22.09 -34.69 -17.04
C LYS A 147 -22.59 -34.01 -15.76
N LEU A 148 -22.76 -32.69 -15.86
CA LEU A 148 -23.42 -31.86 -14.86
C LEU A 148 -24.95 -31.97 -15.04
N LEU A 149 -25.69 -32.39 -14.02
CA LEU A 149 -27.13 -32.64 -14.12
C LEU A 149 -27.92 -31.69 -13.21
N LEU A 150 -28.94 -31.00 -13.75
CA LEU A 150 -29.86 -30.13 -13.02
C LEU A 150 -31.23 -30.81 -12.92
N TYR A 151 -31.64 -31.30 -11.74
CA TYR A 151 -32.93 -32.00 -11.60
C TYR A 151 -33.67 -31.74 -10.27
N ASP A 152 -34.99 -31.95 -10.30
CA ASP A 152 -35.86 -31.91 -9.11
C ASP A 152 -35.86 -33.26 -8.40
N TYR A 153 -35.48 -33.29 -7.13
CA TYR A 153 -35.63 -34.46 -6.26
C TYR A 153 -36.79 -34.20 -5.29
N ALA A 154 -38.00 -34.25 -5.81
CA ALA A 154 -39.23 -34.32 -5.01
C ALA A 154 -40.01 -35.56 -5.44
N ASP A 155 -39.60 -36.70 -4.89
CA ASP A 155 -40.54 -37.64 -4.29
C ASP A 155 -39.77 -38.78 -3.60
N ILE A 156 -40.05 -38.91 -2.30
CA ILE A 156 -39.74 -40.00 -1.37
C ILE A 156 -38.40 -39.88 -0.60
N PRO A 157 -38.42 -39.70 0.74
CA PRO A 157 -37.24 -39.87 1.59
C PRO A 157 -36.91 -41.37 1.69
N GLY A 158 -35.83 -41.80 1.04
CA GLY A 158 -35.24 -43.12 1.30
C GLY A 158 -34.47 -43.09 2.62
N LYS A 159 -34.81 -43.98 3.57
CA LYS A 159 -33.94 -44.21 4.74
C LYS A 159 -32.64 -44.86 4.24
N PRO A 160 -31.46 -44.40 4.69
CA PRO A 160 -30.22 -45.11 4.41
C PRO A 160 -30.31 -46.53 4.97
N LEU A 161 -29.73 -47.50 4.25
CA LEU A 161 -29.49 -48.83 4.82
C LEU A 161 -28.63 -48.64 6.08
N THR A 162 -29.14 -49.10 7.22
CA THR A 162 -28.40 -49.05 8.48
C THR A 162 -27.51 -50.29 8.57
N ALA A 163 -26.25 -50.10 8.94
CA ALA A 163 -25.31 -51.20 9.19
C ALA A 163 -25.92 -52.18 10.23
N PRO A 164 -25.65 -53.50 10.12
CA PRO A 164 -26.20 -54.47 11.06
C PRO A 164 -25.79 -54.12 12.50
N ALA A 165 -26.80 -54.03 13.37
CA ALA A 165 -26.63 -53.68 14.77
C ALA A 165 -25.85 -54.77 15.51
N ASN A 166 -24.60 -54.49 15.90
CA ASN A 166 -23.95 -55.06 17.09
C ASN A 166 -22.59 -54.40 17.37
N VAL A 167 -22.59 -53.24 18.03
CA VAL A 167 -21.53 -52.88 19.01
C VAL A 167 -22.18 -52.04 20.12
N LYS A 168 -22.35 -52.66 21.29
CA LYS A 168 -22.66 -51.95 22.54
C LYS A 168 -21.40 -51.23 23.01
N GLU A 169 -21.40 -49.91 23.04
CA GLU A 169 -20.58 -49.15 23.99
C GLU A 169 -21.40 -48.08 24.70
N LYS A 170 -21.43 -48.21 26.03
CA LYS A 170 -21.99 -47.29 27.00
C LYS A 170 -21.03 -46.13 27.25
N LYS A 171 -21.55 -44.90 27.36
CA LYS A 171 -21.26 -43.89 28.43
C LYS A 171 -22.14 -42.65 28.20
N ASN A 172 -23.17 -42.46 29.04
CA ASN A 172 -23.27 -41.49 30.16
C ASN A 172 -23.42 -40.03 29.69
N LYS A 173 -24.61 -39.38 29.70
CA LYS A 173 -25.59 -38.97 30.75
C LYS A 173 -25.35 -37.53 31.25
N LYS A 174 -26.46 -36.75 31.29
CA LYS A 174 -26.80 -35.48 31.98
C LYS A 174 -27.15 -34.35 30.99
N GLU A 175 -28.23 -33.58 31.13
CA GLU A 175 -29.20 -33.30 32.20
C GLU A 175 -30.40 -32.54 31.52
N THR A 176 -31.67 -32.97 31.69
CA THR A 176 -32.82 -32.30 32.42
C THR A 176 -33.18 -30.86 31.94
N VAL A 177 -34.41 -30.35 31.83
CA VAL A 177 -35.81 -30.62 32.29
C VAL A 177 -36.72 -29.58 31.55
N ILE A 178 -37.82 -29.94 30.86
CA ILE A 178 -39.28 -29.85 31.21
C ILE A 178 -39.64 -28.47 31.84
N GLU A 179 -40.56 -27.63 31.33
CA GLU A 179 -42.03 -27.78 31.31
C GLU A 179 -42.69 -26.58 30.60
N GLU A 180 -43.93 -26.80 30.14
CA GLU A 180 -44.89 -25.86 29.53
C GLU A 180 -45.47 -24.83 30.53
N GLU A 181 -46.09 -23.74 30.01
CA GLU A 181 -47.54 -23.42 30.17
C GLU A 181 -47.88 -21.89 30.26
N ILE A 182 -49.08 -21.54 29.74
CA ILE A 182 -49.98 -20.39 30.03
C ILE A 182 -49.85 -19.13 29.12
N ILE A 183 -50.87 -18.47 28.50
CA ILE A 183 -52.30 -18.66 28.08
C ILE A 183 -52.75 -17.34 27.36
N GLU A 184 -53.74 -17.45 26.44
CA GLU A 184 -54.79 -16.50 25.89
C GLU A 184 -54.59 -14.96 25.88
N GLU A 185 -55.02 -14.17 24.88
CA GLU A 185 -56.44 -13.89 24.54
C GLU A 185 -56.56 -13.08 23.22
N ILE A 186 -57.80 -12.99 22.75
CA ILE A 186 -58.27 -12.77 21.37
C ILE A 186 -58.69 -11.30 21.15
N ASP A 187 -58.48 -10.78 19.94
CA ASP A 187 -59.53 -10.30 19.00
C ASP A 187 -59.19 -9.02 18.20
N THR A 188 -59.89 -8.91 17.07
CA THR A 188 -60.09 -7.76 16.16
C THR A 188 -59.25 -7.74 14.86
N ALA A 189 -59.78 -8.52 13.92
CA ALA A 189 -60.29 -8.04 12.64
C ALA A 189 -59.30 -7.52 11.55
N THR A 190 -59.48 -8.14 10.38
CA THR A 190 -59.44 -7.52 9.05
C THR A 190 -58.09 -6.98 8.57
N SER A 191 -57.31 -7.84 7.92
CA SER A 191 -56.54 -7.52 6.68
C SER A 191 -55.73 -8.70 6.10
N THR A 192 -55.71 -9.89 6.72
CA THR A 192 -54.78 -10.96 6.34
C THR A 192 -55.35 -12.02 5.38
N SER A 193 -56.54 -11.80 4.81
CA SER A 193 -57.19 -12.75 3.89
C SER A 193 -56.78 -12.61 2.42
N LEU A 194 -55.88 -11.69 2.07
CA LEU A 194 -55.32 -11.55 0.71
C LEU A 194 -53.84 -11.96 0.61
N LEU A 195 -53.14 -12.17 1.72
CA LEU A 195 -51.74 -12.61 1.72
C LEU A 195 -51.58 -14.14 1.67
N ASN A 196 -52.65 -14.89 2.01
CA ASN A 196 -52.63 -16.35 2.07
C ASN A 196 -52.95 -17.05 0.73
N ILE A 197 -53.24 -16.31 -0.34
CA ILE A 197 -53.45 -16.86 -1.69
C ILE A 197 -52.14 -16.84 -2.51
N PHE A 198 -51.12 -16.08 -2.10
CA PHE A 198 -49.82 -15.99 -2.81
C PHE A 198 -48.64 -16.74 -2.14
N LYS A 199 -48.85 -17.46 -1.03
CA LYS A 199 -47.81 -18.23 -0.33
C LYS A 199 -47.94 -19.75 -0.46
N LYS A 200 -48.66 -20.25 -1.46
CA LYS A 200 -48.68 -21.68 -1.80
C LYS A 200 -48.28 -21.88 -3.26
N LYS A 201 -47.03 -21.55 -3.55
CA LYS A 201 -46.28 -22.11 -4.67
C LYS A 201 -45.01 -22.67 -4.05
N ASP A 202 -45.10 -23.90 -3.54
CA ASP A 202 -43.93 -24.72 -3.21
C ASP A 202 -43.06 -24.73 -4.47
N THR A 203 -42.05 -23.87 -4.46
CA THR A 203 -41.03 -23.87 -5.48
C THR A 203 -40.09 -24.95 -4.99
N ILE A 204 -40.35 -26.17 -5.45
CA ILE A 204 -39.50 -27.32 -5.18
C ILE A 204 -38.07 -26.90 -5.56
N GLU A 205 -37.18 -26.91 -4.58
CA GLU A 205 -35.82 -26.43 -4.72
C GLU A 205 -35.03 -27.47 -5.54
N LYS A 206 -34.89 -27.23 -6.85
CA LYS A 206 -34.16 -28.10 -7.79
C LYS A 206 -32.73 -28.31 -7.32
N LYS A 207 -32.46 -29.49 -6.74
CA LYS A 207 -31.12 -29.85 -6.29
C LYS A 207 -30.21 -30.27 -7.45
N ARG A 208 -29.01 -29.71 -7.53
CA ARG A 208 -28.06 -30.00 -8.61
C ARG A 208 -27.15 -31.16 -8.23
N TYR A 209 -27.06 -32.14 -9.10
CA TYR A 209 -26.25 -33.34 -8.89
C TYR A 209 -25.21 -33.50 -9.99
N ARG A 210 -24.06 -34.09 -9.67
CA ARG A 210 -23.05 -34.50 -10.67
C ARG A 210 -22.82 -35.99 -10.52
N ALA A 211 -22.85 -36.73 -11.62
CA ALA A 211 -22.60 -38.16 -11.64
C ALA A 211 -21.24 -38.45 -12.28
N ILE A 212 -20.46 -39.32 -11.63
CA ILE A 212 -19.21 -39.88 -12.17
C ILE A 212 -19.43 -41.38 -12.33
N VAL A 213 -19.16 -41.92 -13.53
CA VAL A 213 -19.43 -43.31 -13.90
C VAL A 213 -18.13 -44.03 -14.24
N TYR A 214 -17.92 -45.21 -13.67
CA TYR A 214 -16.78 -46.09 -13.97
C TYR A 214 -17.25 -47.46 -14.46
N PRO A 215 -16.75 -47.97 -15.59
CA PRO A 215 -17.07 -49.32 -16.06
C PRO A 215 -16.34 -50.40 -15.25
N ILE A 216 -17.01 -51.52 -14.99
CA ILE A 216 -16.46 -52.72 -14.33
C ILE A 216 -16.32 -53.84 -15.36
N PHE A 217 -15.12 -54.40 -15.44
CA PHE A 217 -14.77 -55.44 -16.42
C PHE A 217 -14.41 -56.76 -15.74
N LEU A 218 -14.76 -57.88 -16.38
CA LEU A 218 -14.33 -59.23 -16.02
C LEU A 218 -12.95 -59.52 -16.59
N HIS A 219 -12.00 -59.89 -15.73
CA HIS A 219 -10.65 -60.27 -16.11
C HIS A 219 -10.53 -61.81 -16.02
N LYS A 220 -10.62 -62.52 -17.15
CA LYS A 220 -10.53 -64.00 -17.18
C LYS A 220 -9.45 -64.54 -18.13
N GLY A 221 -8.48 -65.24 -17.54
CA GLY A 221 -7.59 -66.15 -18.22
C GLY A 221 -6.34 -66.51 -17.41
N ASN A 222 -5.54 -67.41 -17.98
CA ASN A 222 -4.33 -67.95 -17.36
C ASN A 222 -3.29 -66.85 -17.06
N VAL A 223 -3.36 -65.70 -17.74
CA VAL A 223 -2.41 -64.59 -17.57
C VAL A 223 -2.76 -63.79 -16.33
N VAL A 224 -4.04 -63.46 -16.14
CA VAL A 224 -4.52 -62.76 -14.94
C VAL A 224 -4.36 -63.62 -13.68
N GLN A 225 -4.67 -64.91 -13.76
CA GLN A 225 -4.43 -65.83 -12.63
C GLN A 225 -2.93 -65.95 -12.33
N LEU A 226 -2.08 -66.08 -13.35
CA LEU A 226 -0.62 -66.12 -13.17
C LEU A 226 -0.09 -64.83 -12.54
N LEU A 227 -0.59 -63.66 -12.95
CA LEU A 227 -0.18 -62.37 -12.40
C LEU A 227 -0.60 -62.21 -10.94
N ARG A 228 -1.83 -62.64 -10.61
CA ARG A 228 -2.33 -62.65 -9.25
C ARG A 228 -1.52 -63.59 -8.37
N ASP A 229 -1.38 -64.84 -8.79
CA ASP A 229 -0.64 -65.87 -8.07
C ASP A 229 0.84 -65.46 -7.93
N TYR A 230 1.45 -64.87 -8.96
CA TYR A 230 2.80 -64.31 -8.84
C TYR A 230 2.86 -63.19 -7.80
N ARG A 231 1.98 -62.18 -7.82
CA ARG A 231 1.99 -61.11 -6.78
C ARG A 231 1.84 -61.67 -5.37
N GLU A 232 0.94 -62.64 -5.20
CA GLU A 232 0.67 -63.24 -3.90
C GLU A 232 1.84 -64.09 -3.40
N TYR A 233 2.39 -64.93 -4.26
CA TYR A 233 3.41 -65.90 -3.88
C TYR A 233 4.83 -65.33 -3.99
N TYR A 234 5.06 -64.24 -4.72
CA TYR A 234 6.39 -63.63 -4.88
C TYR A 234 6.96 -63.17 -3.53
N LYS A 235 6.19 -62.39 -2.77
CA LYS A 235 6.61 -61.93 -1.44
C LYS A 235 6.78 -63.11 -0.48
N LYS A 236 5.78 -64.01 -0.45
CA LYS A 236 5.81 -65.23 0.37
C LYS A 236 7.06 -66.08 0.08
N PHE A 237 7.41 -66.26 -1.19
CA PHE A 237 8.56 -67.08 -1.61
C PHE A 237 9.90 -66.50 -1.16
N HIS A 238 10.05 -65.17 -1.18
CA HIS A 238 11.30 -64.52 -0.76
C HIS A 238 11.46 -64.46 0.76
N GLU A 239 10.36 -64.40 1.52
CA GLU A 239 10.34 -64.36 2.98
C GLU A 239 10.31 -65.76 3.64
N ALA A 240 9.86 -66.80 2.93
CA ALA A 240 9.66 -68.15 3.47
C ALA A 240 10.93 -68.98 3.68
N GLU A 241 10.84 -70.01 4.53
CA GLU A 241 11.88 -71.03 4.73
C GLU A 241 11.99 -72.00 3.53
N PRO A 242 13.13 -72.70 3.33
CA PRO A 242 13.36 -73.57 2.17
C PRO A 242 12.25 -74.60 1.88
N LYS A 243 11.66 -75.20 2.92
CA LYS A 243 10.55 -76.17 2.78
C LYS A 243 9.26 -75.54 2.25
N GLU A 244 8.97 -74.29 2.61
CA GLU A 244 7.79 -73.56 2.12
C GLU A 244 8.00 -73.03 0.70
N ARG A 245 9.24 -72.67 0.34
CA ARG A 245 9.60 -72.33 -1.04
C ARG A 245 9.33 -73.47 -2.00
N ASP A 246 9.67 -74.70 -1.61
CA ASP A 246 9.36 -75.90 -2.40
C ASP A 246 7.84 -76.14 -2.53
N LYS A 247 7.03 -75.81 -1.51
CA LYS A 247 5.56 -75.90 -1.59
C LYS A 247 4.98 -74.88 -2.58
N ILE A 248 5.42 -73.63 -2.50
CA ILE A 248 5.02 -72.56 -3.44
C ILE A 248 5.42 -72.95 -4.87
N TYR A 249 6.62 -73.51 -5.02
CA TYR A 249 7.10 -74.04 -6.29
C TYR A 249 6.22 -75.16 -6.82
N SER A 250 5.94 -76.19 -6.01
CA SER A 250 5.08 -77.32 -6.41
C SER A 250 3.67 -76.86 -6.79
N TYR A 251 3.13 -75.86 -6.08
CA TYR A 251 1.85 -75.24 -6.43
C TYR A 251 1.91 -74.58 -7.81
N MET A 252 2.88 -73.70 -8.06
CA MET A 252 3.01 -73.03 -9.37
C MET A 252 3.29 -74.02 -10.50
N TRP A 253 4.06 -75.07 -10.23
CA TRP A 253 4.35 -76.13 -11.20
C TRP A 253 3.09 -76.92 -11.54
N GLU A 254 2.37 -77.46 -10.55
CA GLU A 254 1.16 -78.26 -10.80
C GLU A 254 0.04 -77.44 -11.45
N THR A 255 -0.17 -76.20 -10.99
CA THR A 255 -1.22 -75.31 -11.50
C THR A 255 -0.99 -74.96 -12.98
N TYR A 256 0.27 -74.81 -13.41
CA TYR A 256 0.58 -74.33 -14.76
C TYR A 256 1.48 -75.27 -15.59
N LYS A 257 1.53 -76.56 -15.26
CA LYS A 257 2.39 -77.57 -15.92
C LYS A 257 2.19 -77.64 -17.44
N ASP A 258 0.95 -77.50 -17.90
CA ASP A 258 0.59 -77.56 -19.32
C ASP A 258 1.17 -76.37 -20.10
N ILE A 259 1.35 -75.23 -19.43
CA ILE A 259 1.93 -74.02 -19.99
C ILE A 259 3.47 -74.07 -19.91
N LEU A 260 4.06 -74.62 -18.84
CA LEU A 260 5.51 -74.70 -18.66
C LEU A 260 6.22 -75.60 -19.67
N GLY A 261 5.54 -76.68 -20.10
CA GLY A 261 6.08 -77.72 -20.97
C GLY A 261 6.81 -78.82 -20.19
N LYS A 262 6.67 -80.07 -20.64
CA LYS A 262 7.12 -81.29 -19.93
C LYS A 262 8.63 -81.34 -19.64
N ASP A 263 9.44 -80.58 -20.39
CA ASP A 263 10.90 -80.58 -20.30
C ASP A 263 11.48 -79.44 -19.43
N PHE A 264 10.64 -78.56 -18.88
CA PHE A 264 11.12 -77.45 -18.06
C PHE A 264 11.42 -77.90 -16.63
N ASP A 265 12.70 -78.07 -16.29
CA ASP A 265 13.16 -78.21 -14.91
C ASP A 265 14.01 -76.98 -14.50
N PRO A 266 13.48 -76.07 -13.66
CA PRO A 266 14.20 -74.88 -13.22
C PRO A 266 15.40 -75.21 -12.32
N ARG A 267 15.52 -76.45 -11.82
CA ARG A 267 16.69 -76.92 -11.07
C ARG A 267 17.86 -77.31 -11.98
N LYS A 268 17.64 -77.45 -13.29
CA LYS A 268 18.65 -77.83 -14.30
C LYS A 268 19.10 -76.70 -15.23
N GLN A 269 18.66 -75.46 -14.97
CA GLN A 269 19.01 -74.30 -15.80
C GLN A 269 20.53 -74.00 -15.78
N PRO A 270 21.13 -73.56 -16.91
CA PRO A 270 22.56 -73.27 -16.99
C PRO A 270 22.95 -72.14 -16.02
N LYS A 271 23.93 -72.42 -15.16
CA LYS A 271 24.49 -71.44 -14.22
C LYS A 271 25.28 -70.40 -15.02
N ASP A 272 24.69 -69.24 -15.27
CA ASP A 272 25.40 -68.09 -15.84
C ASP A 272 26.52 -67.67 -14.88
N LYS A 273 27.77 -67.74 -15.37
CA LYS A 273 28.99 -67.49 -14.58
C LYS A 273 29.15 -66.02 -14.17
N SER A 274 28.35 -65.10 -14.70
CA SER A 274 28.40 -63.67 -14.39
C SER A 274 27.62 -63.27 -13.13
N ILE A 275 26.90 -64.20 -12.49
CA ILE A 275 26.03 -63.95 -11.34
C ILE A 275 26.62 -64.61 -10.08
N SER A 276 26.74 -63.85 -8.99
CA SER A 276 27.24 -64.32 -7.70
C SER A 276 26.48 -65.56 -7.19
N LYS A 277 27.20 -66.57 -6.67
CA LYS A 277 26.64 -67.79 -6.06
C LYS A 277 25.61 -67.52 -4.93
N LYS A 278 25.58 -66.30 -4.36
CA LYS A 278 24.59 -65.92 -3.34
C LYS A 278 23.18 -65.67 -3.91
N VAL A 279 23.03 -65.39 -5.19
CA VAL A 279 21.75 -64.95 -5.81
C VAL A 279 21.02 -66.09 -6.52
N ILE A 280 21.74 -67.10 -7.03
CA ILE A 280 21.12 -68.24 -7.72
C ILE A 280 20.92 -69.39 -6.72
N LYS A 281 19.70 -69.53 -6.18
CA LYS A 281 19.25 -70.79 -5.57
C LYS A 281 18.45 -71.59 -6.59
N ALA A 282 18.69 -72.90 -6.66
CA ALA A 282 17.89 -73.80 -7.50
C ALA A 282 16.40 -73.65 -7.13
N GLY A 283 15.54 -73.38 -8.12
CA GLY A 283 14.08 -73.22 -7.90
C GLY A 283 13.57 -71.78 -7.71
N ASP A 284 14.26 -70.77 -8.23
CA ASP A 284 13.78 -69.38 -8.19
C ASP A 284 12.46 -69.18 -8.95
N ILE A 285 11.44 -68.65 -8.24
CA ILE A 285 10.08 -68.40 -8.72
C ILE A 285 10.07 -67.51 -9.97
N ASP A 286 11.06 -66.62 -10.11
CA ASP A 286 11.22 -65.77 -11.28
C ASP A 286 11.44 -66.61 -12.56
N PHE A 287 12.17 -67.74 -12.51
CA PHE A 287 12.36 -68.57 -13.71
C PHE A 287 11.08 -69.29 -14.13
N VAL A 288 10.28 -69.74 -13.16
CA VAL A 288 8.97 -70.37 -13.40
C VAL A 288 8.04 -69.33 -14.04
N PHE A 289 7.98 -68.14 -13.45
CA PHE A 289 7.17 -67.03 -13.94
C PHE A 289 7.60 -66.57 -15.35
N LEU A 290 8.90 -66.38 -15.58
CA LEU A 290 9.42 -65.95 -16.88
C LEU A 290 9.15 -66.98 -17.98
N LYS A 291 9.26 -68.28 -17.66
CA LYS A 291 8.96 -69.35 -18.61
C LYS A 291 7.48 -69.43 -18.91
N LEU A 292 6.64 -69.36 -17.87
CA LEU A 292 5.18 -69.30 -18.02
C LEU A 292 4.76 -68.12 -18.88
N PHE A 293 5.33 -66.96 -18.59
CA PHE A 293 5.06 -65.75 -19.34
C PHE A 293 5.50 -65.89 -20.80
N GLY A 294 6.74 -66.28 -21.08
CA GLY A 294 7.21 -66.48 -22.46
C GLY A 294 6.34 -67.46 -23.26
N ASN A 295 5.87 -68.53 -22.63
CA ASN A 295 5.00 -69.51 -23.27
C ASN A 295 3.57 -68.97 -23.47
N ILE A 296 3.04 -68.12 -22.58
CA ILE A 296 1.75 -67.43 -22.71
C ILE A 296 1.76 -66.42 -23.86
N MET A 297 2.89 -65.76 -24.11
CA MET A 297 3.04 -64.77 -25.19
C MET A 297 2.86 -65.36 -26.60
N ILE A 298 2.97 -66.68 -26.73
CA ILE A 298 2.73 -67.42 -27.98
C ILE A 298 1.23 -67.58 -28.26
N LEU A 299 0.37 -67.49 -27.24
CA LEU A 299 -1.08 -67.77 -27.31
C LEU A 299 -1.93 -66.54 -27.73
N ARG A 300 -1.41 -65.69 -28.61
CA ARG A 300 -2.07 -64.44 -29.01
C ARG A 300 -3.18 -64.66 -30.03
N ASP A 301 -4.37 -64.10 -29.78
CA ASP A 301 -5.51 -64.14 -30.71
C ASP A 301 -5.82 -62.79 -31.41
N ARG A 302 -5.10 -61.70 -31.09
CA ARG A 302 -5.30 -60.35 -31.68
C ARG A 302 -4.03 -59.73 -32.30
N ARG A 303 -4.16 -58.87 -33.32
CA ARG A 303 -3.02 -58.13 -33.90
C ARG A 303 -2.61 -56.96 -32.98
N VAL A 304 -1.31 -56.77 -32.75
CA VAL A 304 -0.74 -55.71 -31.88
C VAL A 304 -0.14 -54.58 -32.73
N ASP A 305 -0.37 -53.33 -32.30
CA ASP A 305 0.21 -52.13 -32.89
C ASP A 305 1.74 -52.18 -32.93
N GLN A 306 2.35 -51.60 -33.96
CA GLN A 306 3.79 -51.69 -34.20
C GLN A 306 4.61 -51.09 -33.04
N SER A 307 4.09 -50.06 -32.36
CA SER A 307 4.72 -49.40 -31.21
C SER A 307 4.76 -50.25 -29.93
N GLN A 308 3.90 -51.27 -29.82
CA GLN A 308 3.75 -52.11 -28.62
C GLN A 308 4.35 -53.51 -28.79
N ARG A 309 4.77 -53.88 -30.01
CA ARG A 309 5.37 -55.20 -30.31
C ARG A 309 6.64 -55.51 -29.52
N TRP A 310 7.35 -54.50 -29.02
CA TRP A 310 8.57 -54.71 -28.22
C TRP A 310 8.27 -55.40 -26.89
N MET A 311 7.09 -55.16 -26.32
CA MET A 311 6.63 -55.78 -25.06
C MET A 311 6.48 -57.30 -25.21
N PHE A 312 6.31 -57.78 -26.45
CA PHE A 312 6.08 -59.18 -26.79
C PHE A 312 7.31 -59.94 -27.27
N ARG A 313 8.52 -59.43 -27.00
CA ARG A 313 9.78 -60.09 -27.36
C ARG A 313 10.48 -60.61 -26.11
N ASP A 314 10.87 -61.89 -26.13
CA ASP A 314 11.65 -62.54 -25.06
C ASP A 314 12.89 -61.71 -24.63
N LYS A 315 13.50 -61.00 -25.59
CA LYS A 315 14.67 -60.15 -25.36
C LYS A 315 14.44 -59.04 -24.31
N TRP A 316 13.26 -58.41 -24.29
CA TRP A 316 13.00 -57.33 -23.34
C TRP A 316 12.87 -57.87 -21.90
N LEU A 317 12.18 -58.98 -21.73
CA LEU A 317 11.97 -59.62 -20.43
C LEU A 317 13.29 -60.13 -19.84
N VAL A 318 14.15 -60.75 -20.67
CA VAL A 318 15.50 -61.17 -20.29
C VAL A 318 16.37 -59.97 -19.90
N GLN A 319 16.21 -58.82 -20.57
CA GLN A 319 16.91 -57.59 -20.24
C GLN A 319 16.47 -57.03 -18.87
N GLN A 320 15.16 -56.96 -18.59
CA GLN A 320 14.67 -56.52 -17.28
C GLN A 320 15.13 -57.45 -16.16
N LYS A 321 15.15 -58.76 -16.38
CA LYS A 321 15.73 -59.74 -15.43
C LYS A 321 17.20 -59.46 -15.16
N THR A 322 17.98 -59.18 -16.19
CA THR A 322 19.42 -58.87 -16.05
C THR A 322 19.61 -57.61 -15.19
N LEU A 323 18.79 -56.58 -15.40
CA LEU A 323 18.80 -55.35 -14.61
C LEU A 323 18.37 -55.59 -13.16
N LYS A 324 17.31 -56.38 -12.94
CA LYS A 324 16.83 -56.80 -11.61
C LYS A 324 17.91 -57.57 -10.85
N THR A 325 18.56 -58.51 -11.51
CA THR A 325 19.66 -59.32 -10.94
C THR A 325 20.85 -58.45 -10.57
N LYS A 326 21.23 -57.49 -11.43
CA LYS A 326 22.28 -56.50 -11.11
C LYS A 326 21.90 -55.64 -9.91
N ALA A 327 20.64 -55.20 -9.80
CA ALA A 327 20.16 -54.42 -8.66
C ALA A 327 20.26 -55.20 -7.34
N TYR A 328 19.95 -56.50 -7.33
CA TYR A 328 20.15 -57.36 -6.15
C TYR A 328 21.63 -57.58 -5.82
N VAL A 329 22.48 -57.78 -6.83
CA VAL A 329 23.94 -57.93 -6.62
C VAL A 329 24.56 -56.64 -6.04
N GLN A 330 23.99 -55.49 -6.34
CA GLN A 330 24.43 -54.16 -5.87
C GLN A 330 23.69 -53.70 -4.59
N ASP A 331 22.90 -54.57 -3.95
CA ASP A 331 22.14 -54.29 -2.72
C ASP A 331 21.20 -53.07 -2.81
N MET A 332 20.53 -52.91 -3.97
CA MET A 332 19.56 -51.84 -4.25
C MET A 332 18.11 -52.35 -4.28
N PRO A 333 17.45 -52.57 -3.12
CA PRO A 333 16.11 -53.19 -3.06
C PRO A 333 15.00 -52.32 -3.68
N GLN A 334 15.09 -50.99 -3.58
CA GLN A 334 14.13 -50.08 -4.21
C GLN A 334 14.18 -50.15 -5.74
N LYS A 335 15.38 -50.26 -6.32
CA LYS A 335 15.55 -50.36 -7.77
C LYS A 335 15.10 -51.72 -8.31
N ALA A 336 15.32 -52.79 -7.54
CA ALA A 336 14.77 -54.10 -7.86
C ALA A 336 13.23 -54.11 -7.80
N LYS A 337 12.64 -53.40 -6.83
CA LYS A 337 11.18 -53.21 -6.72
C LYS A 337 10.63 -52.41 -7.90
N GLU A 338 11.25 -51.29 -8.27
CA GLU A 338 10.83 -50.47 -9.43
C GLU A 338 10.84 -51.27 -10.73
N ILE A 339 11.87 -52.09 -10.95
CA ILE A 339 11.93 -52.99 -12.12
C ILE A 339 10.82 -54.05 -12.05
N ASN A 340 10.51 -54.59 -10.88
CA ASN A 340 9.44 -55.56 -10.70
C ASN A 340 8.06 -54.94 -10.96
N ASP A 341 7.81 -53.73 -10.47
CA ASP A 341 6.57 -52.98 -10.68
C ASP A 341 6.41 -52.63 -12.17
N LYS A 342 7.51 -52.28 -12.86
CA LYS A 342 7.52 -52.03 -14.31
C LYS A 342 7.22 -53.29 -15.13
N ILE A 343 7.74 -54.44 -14.72
CA ILE A 343 7.40 -55.74 -15.33
C ILE A 343 5.90 -55.99 -15.16
N LEU A 344 5.38 -55.88 -13.93
CA LEU A 344 3.96 -56.13 -13.62
C LEU A 344 3.02 -55.20 -14.38
N ALA A 345 3.29 -53.89 -14.44
CA ALA A 345 2.47 -52.93 -15.19
C ALA A 345 2.46 -53.22 -16.70
N THR A 346 3.61 -53.62 -17.27
CA THR A 346 3.69 -54.02 -18.68
C THR A 346 2.89 -55.29 -18.91
N MET A 347 2.88 -56.22 -17.95
CA MET A 347 2.13 -57.46 -18.06
C MET A 347 0.62 -57.27 -17.89
N ASP A 348 0.16 -56.36 -17.04
CA ASP A 348 -1.26 -55.98 -16.98
C ASP A 348 -1.75 -55.44 -18.33
N THR A 349 -0.89 -54.66 -18.99
CA THR A 349 -1.16 -54.15 -20.36
C THR A 349 -1.25 -55.29 -21.38
N ILE A 350 -0.38 -56.30 -21.27
CA ILE A 350 -0.36 -57.47 -22.15
C ILE A 350 -1.57 -58.39 -21.91
N ALA A 351 -1.97 -58.60 -20.65
CA ALA A 351 -3.15 -59.40 -20.31
C ALA A 351 -4.40 -58.85 -20.99
N GLY A 352 -4.56 -57.52 -21.05
CA GLY A 352 -5.65 -56.87 -21.78
C GLY A 352 -5.64 -57.10 -23.31
N HIS A 353 -4.52 -57.53 -23.90
CA HIS A 353 -4.43 -57.88 -25.33
C HIS A 353 -4.65 -59.38 -25.61
N ILE A 354 -4.50 -60.23 -24.59
CA ILE A 354 -4.59 -61.70 -24.70
C ILE A 354 -5.99 -62.19 -24.28
N GLU A 355 -6.62 -61.56 -23.28
CA GLU A 355 -7.90 -62.02 -22.73
C GLU A 355 -9.08 -61.18 -23.25
N ASN A 356 -10.22 -61.82 -23.54
CA ASN A 356 -11.45 -61.11 -23.92
C ASN A 356 -12.03 -60.39 -22.70
N ILE A 357 -11.72 -59.10 -22.56
CA ILE A 357 -12.30 -58.23 -21.54
C ILE A 357 -13.81 -58.13 -21.77
N LYS A 358 -14.61 -58.70 -20.87
CA LYS A 358 -16.08 -58.60 -20.90
C LYS A 358 -16.54 -57.56 -19.89
N LYS A 359 -17.25 -56.51 -20.32
CA LYS A 359 -17.90 -55.55 -19.39
C LYS A 359 -18.97 -56.28 -18.57
N LEU A 360 -18.90 -56.20 -17.25
CA LEU A 360 -19.86 -56.81 -16.33
C LEU A 360 -20.94 -55.83 -15.88
N GLY A 361 -20.60 -54.54 -15.84
CA GLY A 361 -21.46 -53.51 -15.26
C GLY A 361 -20.78 -52.15 -15.16
N SER A 362 -21.41 -51.22 -14.44
CA SER A 362 -20.85 -49.89 -14.15
C SER A 362 -21.15 -49.46 -12.71
N LEU A 363 -20.22 -48.70 -12.12
CA LEU A 363 -20.38 -48.02 -10.83
C LEU A 363 -20.64 -46.53 -11.08
N ALA A 364 -21.75 -46.01 -10.59
CA ALA A 364 -22.09 -44.58 -10.65
C ALA A 364 -22.05 -43.96 -9.25
N ILE A 365 -21.35 -42.84 -9.10
CA ILE A 365 -21.24 -42.06 -7.86
C ILE A 365 -21.88 -40.70 -8.09
N ILE A 366 -22.88 -40.35 -7.27
CA ILE A 366 -23.67 -39.12 -7.41
C ILE A 366 -23.30 -38.15 -6.29
N PHE A 367 -22.85 -36.96 -6.65
CA PHE A 367 -22.49 -35.89 -5.72
C PHE A 367 -23.60 -34.84 -5.63
N ASN A 368 -23.92 -34.40 -4.41
CA ASN A 368 -24.79 -33.23 -4.18
C ASN A 368 -23.96 -31.95 -4.33
N THR A 369 -24.20 -31.18 -5.39
CA THR A 369 -23.41 -29.98 -5.67
C THR A 369 -23.89 -28.74 -4.89
N ASP A 370 -25.11 -28.76 -4.35
CA ASP A 370 -25.64 -27.62 -3.61
C ASP A 370 -25.05 -27.52 -2.20
N LEU A 371 -24.81 -28.66 -1.55
CA LEU A 371 -24.16 -28.69 -0.22
C LEU A 371 -22.74 -28.09 -0.27
N ILE A 372 -22.02 -28.34 -1.36
CA ILE A 372 -20.68 -27.78 -1.57
C ILE A 372 -20.77 -26.29 -1.91
N ARG A 373 -21.76 -25.92 -2.73
CA ARG A 373 -21.94 -24.55 -3.17
C ARG A 373 -22.35 -23.62 -2.03
N THR A 374 -23.18 -24.08 -1.10
CA THR A 374 -23.58 -23.27 0.05
C THR A 374 -22.40 -22.96 0.98
N GLU A 375 -21.52 -23.93 1.26
CA GLU A 375 -20.29 -23.71 2.04
C GLU A 375 -19.32 -22.76 1.33
N LEU A 376 -19.20 -22.87 0.00
CA LEU A 376 -18.42 -21.94 -0.81
C LEU A 376 -18.99 -20.53 -0.77
N ASP A 377 -20.30 -20.38 -1.01
CA ASP A 377 -20.97 -19.08 -1.03
C ASP A 377 -20.86 -18.39 0.34
N GLN A 378 -20.95 -19.14 1.46
CA GLN A 378 -20.68 -18.61 2.79
C GLN A 378 -19.23 -18.15 2.98
N THR A 379 -18.26 -18.93 2.49
CA THR A 379 -16.84 -18.58 2.59
C THR A 379 -16.52 -17.34 1.76
N ILE A 380 -17.05 -17.26 0.55
CA ILE A 380 -16.94 -16.09 -0.35
C ILE A 380 -17.56 -14.86 0.32
N TYR A 381 -18.75 -14.98 0.88
CA TYR A 381 -19.44 -13.87 1.55
C TYR A 381 -18.62 -13.33 2.73
N ARG A 382 -18.03 -14.20 3.56
CA ARG A 382 -17.11 -13.80 4.65
C ARG A 382 -15.87 -13.07 4.12
N MET A 383 -15.26 -13.56 3.04
CA MET A 383 -14.10 -12.91 2.41
C MET A 383 -14.46 -11.52 1.85
N LEU A 384 -15.62 -11.38 1.21
CA LEU A 384 -16.10 -10.10 0.69
C LEU A 384 -16.33 -9.08 1.82
N ILE A 385 -16.89 -9.49 2.95
CA ILE A 385 -17.05 -8.61 4.12
C ILE A 385 -15.68 -8.13 4.63
N ILE A 386 -14.72 -9.04 4.80
CA ILE A 386 -13.37 -8.68 5.27
C ILE A 386 -12.70 -7.69 4.31
N ALA A 387 -12.81 -7.94 2.99
CA ALA A 387 -12.29 -7.04 1.97
C ALA A 387 -12.94 -5.65 2.03
N ALA A 388 -14.27 -5.58 2.17
CA ALA A 388 -15.00 -4.32 2.29
C ALA A 388 -14.59 -3.53 3.54
N VAL A 389 -14.43 -4.20 4.68
CA VAL A 389 -13.96 -3.58 5.94
C VAL A 389 -12.54 -3.04 5.78
N MET A 390 -11.63 -3.78 5.15
CA MET A 390 -10.26 -3.32 4.88
C MET A 390 -10.22 -2.08 3.97
N ILE A 391 -11.08 -2.04 2.94
CA ILE A 391 -11.21 -0.87 2.06
C ILE A 391 -11.73 0.34 2.84
N LEU A 392 -12.78 0.16 3.65
CA LEU A 392 -13.35 1.25 4.46
C LEU A 392 -12.33 1.79 5.48
N LEU A 393 -11.59 0.91 6.15
CA LEU A 393 -10.53 1.30 7.07
C LEU A 393 -9.40 2.06 6.36
N GLY A 394 -9.01 1.61 5.16
CA GLY A 394 -8.03 2.30 4.32
C GLY A 394 -8.49 3.70 3.91
N LEU A 395 -9.75 3.85 3.47
CA LEU A 395 -10.34 5.15 3.12
C LEU A 395 -10.42 6.09 4.33
N PHE A 396 -10.76 5.56 5.50
CA PHE A 396 -10.78 6.32 6.76
C PHE A 396 -9.39 6.85 7.12
N LEU A 397 -8.38 5.97 7.13
CA LEU A 397 -6.98 6.34 7.43
C LEU A 397 -6.45 7.36 6.41
N TYR A 398 -6.73 7.15 5.12
CA TYR A 398 -6.38 8.09 4.07
C TYR A 398 -6.96 9.48 4.33
N ARG A 399 -8.27 9.56 4.61
CA ARG A 399 -8.95 10.83 4.88
C ARG A 399 -8.45 11.51 6.16
N PHE A 400 -8.12 10.73 7.19
CA PHE A 400 -7.53 11.23 8.43
C PHE A 400 -6.17 11.91 8.19
N VAL A 401 -5.25 11.23 7.49
CA VAL A 401 -3.91 11.79 7.21
C VAL A 401 -3.99 12.99 6.27
N LEU A 402 -4.84 12.92 5.24
CA LEU A 402 -5.05 14.03 4.30
C LEU A 402 -5.53 15.29 5.04
N ASN A 403 -6.52 15.15 5.91
CA ASN A 403 -7.04 16.26 6.71
C ASN A 403 -6.00 16.84 7.67
N PHE A 404 -5.19 15.98 8.30
CA PHE A 404 -4.10 16.42 9.17
C PHE A 404 -3.07 17.29 8.41
N MET A 405 -2.65 16.86 7.22
CA MET A 405 -1.69 17.61 6.40
C MET A 405 -2.27 18.93 5.87
N ILE A 406 -3.47 18.92 5.29
CA ILE A 406 -4.10 20.13 4.74
C ILE A 406 -4.27 21.20 5.82
N LYS A 407 -4.62 20.80 7.05
CA LYS A 407 -4.78 21.75 8.16
C LYS A 407 -3.49 22.51 8.47
N ASN A 408 -2.34 21.84 8.48
CA ASN A 408 -1.06 22.49 8.73
C ASN A 408 -0.61 23.34 7.54
N LEU A 409 -0.88 22.91 6.30
CA LEU A 409 -0.59 23.71 5.11
C LEU A 409 -1.39 25.02 5.08
N LYS A 410 -2.69 24.98 5.42
CA LYS A 410 -3.53 26.19 5.55
C LYS A 410 -3.09 27.13 6.68
N LYS A 411 -2.38 26.64 7.70
CA LYS A 411 -1.77 27.52 8.72
C LYS A 411 -0.58 28.28 8.14
N LEU A 412 0.29 27.59 7.40
CA LEU A 412 1.42 28.22 6.70
C LEU A 412 0.94 29.26 5.69
N GLU A 413 -0.07 28.95 4.89
CA GLU A 413 -0.65 29.89 3.92
C GLU A 413 -1.19 31.15 4.60
N ARG A 414 -2.03 30.99 5.62
CA ARG A 414 -2.59 32.14 6.36
C ARG A 414 -1.51 33.00 7.01
N TRP A 415 -0.46 32.36 7.52
CA TRP A 415 0.68 33.07 8.08
C TRP A 415 1.49 33.83 7.01
N ALA A 416 1.74 33.20 5.86
CA ALA A 416 2.44 33.86 4.76
C ALA A 416 1.66 35.09 4.27
N LEU A 417 0.33 34.97 4.19
CA LEU A 417 -0.54 36.10 3.89
C LEU A 417 -0.46 37.21 4.96
N SER A 418 -0.46 36.88 6.26
CA SER A 418 -0.32 37.89 7.31
C SER A 418 1.03 38.62 7.27
N VAL A 419 2.12 37.90 6.99
CA VAL A 419 3.44 38.50 6.81
C VAL A 419 3.48 39.40 5.58
N SER A 420 2.88 38.98 4.47
CA SER A 420 2.80 39.79 3.25
C SER A 420 2.01 41.09 3.44
N ALA A 421 1.05 41.11 4.39
CA ALA A 421 0.31 42.30 4.80
C ALA A 421 1.09 43.21 5.79
N GLY A 422 2.35 42.88 6.12
CA GLY A 422 3.20 43.67 7.01
C GLY A 422 3.16 43.26 8.49
N ASN A 423 2.46 42.17 8.85
CA ASN A 423 2.44 41.68 10.23
C ASN A 423 3.64 40.76 10.51
N LEU A 424 4.75 41.36 10.93
CA LEU A 424 6.01 40.68 11.22
C LEU A 424 6.10 40.07 12.63
N ASP A 425 5.13 40.35 13.51
CA ASP A 425 5.11 39.84 14.89
C ASP A 425 4.52 38.42 14.99
N SER A 426 3.88 37.96 13.91
CA SER A 426 3.26 36.65 13.86
C SER A 426 4.31 35.53 13.72
N LYS A 427 4.35 34.59 14.67
CA LYS A 427 5.16 33.35 14.56
C LYS A 427 4.30 32.14 14.22
N ILE A 428 4.82 31.26 13.36
CA ILE A 428 4.19 29.98 13.03
C ILE A 428 4.37 29.02 14.20
N GLN A 429 3.26 28.47 14.68
CA GLN A 429 3.26 27.40 15.69
C GLN A 429 2.83 26.07 15.06
N ILE A 430 3.81 25.35 14.51
CA ILE A 430 3.62 23.98 14.01
C ILE A 430 4.54 23.07 14.82
N LYS A 431 3.95 22.33 15.76
CA LYS A 431 4.66 21.37 16.64
C LYS A 431 4.59 19.97 16.04
N THR A 432 5.14 19.77 14.84
CA THR A 432 5.22 18.45 14.20
C THR A 432 6.69 18.07 14.00
N ASN A 433 7.04 16.81 14.28
CA ASN A 433 8.39 16.29 14.06
C ASN A 433 8.54 15.77 12.63
N ASP A 434 8.18 16.60 11.67
CA ASP A 434 8.19 16.26 10.24
C ASP A 434 8.73 17.44 9.41
N GLU A 435 8.72 17.27 8.10
CA GLU A 435 9.15 18.29 7.13
C GLU A 435 8.34 19.59 7.26
N ILE A 436 7.08 19.52 7.70
CA ILE A 436 6.20 20.68 7.87
C ILE A 436 6.61 21.48 9.11
N GLY A 437 6.94 20.81 10.22
CA GLY A 437 7.45 21.47 11.42
C GLY A 437 8.78 22.15 11.18
N ARG A 438 9.72 21.46 10.53
CA ARG A 438 11.01 22.04 10.12
C ARG A 438 10.83 23.26 9.22
N LEU A 439 9.88 23.21 8.28
CA LEU A 439 9.57 24.35 7.43
C LEU A 439 9.03 25.53 8.25
N GLY A 440 8.18 25.26 9.26
CA GLY A 440 7.73 26.25 10.23
C GLY A 440 8.88 26.93 10.97
N ASP A 441 9.88 26.16 11.44
CA ASP A 441 11.06 26.71 12.12
C ASP A 441 11.91 27.60 11.21
N ILE A 442 12.13 27.18 9.96
CA ILE A 442 12.87 27.97 8.97
C ILE A 442 12.14 29.29 8.68
N PHE A 443 10.82 29.27 8.55
CA PHE A 443 10.04 30.49 8.36
C PHE A 443 10.08 31.41 9.57
N ASN A 444 10.05 30.86 10.79
CA ASN A 444 10.23 31.66 12.01
C ASN A 444 11.61 32.34 12.05
N LYS A 445 12.67 31.65 11.63
CA LYS A 445 13.99 32.27 11.52
C LYS A 445 14.02 33.37 10.46
N MET A 446 13.35 33.15 9.33
CA MET A 446 13.25 34.15 8.26
C MET A 446 12.52 35.41 8.74
N ILE A 447 11.43 35.28 9.49
CA ILE A 447 10.70 36.46 9.99
C ILE A 447 11.54 37.24 10.99
N ASP A 448 12.26 36.56 11.88
CA ASP A 448 13.17 37.22 12.83
C ASP A 448 14.22 38.07 12.08
N GLU A 449 14.80 37.55 11.00
CA GLU A 449 15.75 38.28 10.13
C GLU A 449 15.11 39.45 9.37
N ILE A 450 13.87 39.29 8.89
CA ILE A 450 13.13 40.36 8.21
C ILE A 450 12.78 41.48 9.19
N THR A 451 12.34 41.14 10.41
CA THR A 451 12.01 42.11 11.47
C THR A 451 13.23 42.94 11.85
N ILE A 452 14.41 42.33 11.97
CA ILE A 452 15.66 43.05 12.19
C ILE A 452 15.90 44.07 11.06
N LYS A 453 15.79 43.65 9.79
CA LYS A 453 15.99 44.54 8.64
C LYS A 453 14.95 45.65 8.55
N TYR A 454 13.71 45.38 8.92
CA TYR A 454 12.64 46.38 8.99
C TYR A 454 12.97 47.45 10.05
N HIS A 455 13.45 47.06 11.23
CA HIS A 455 13.89 48.04 12.23
C HIS A 455 15.13 48.83 11.80
N LEU A 456 16.02 48.24 10.99
CA LEU A 456 17.14 48.97 10.39
C LEU A 456 16.69 50.12 9.48
N GLU A 457 15.49 50.07 8.90
CA GLU A 457 14.96 51.17 8.08
C GLU A 457 14.86 52.49 8.85
N LYS A 458 14.63 52.45 10.17
CA LYS A 458 14.54 53.65 11.02
C LYS A 458 15.88 54.40 11.15
N PHE A 459 16.99 53.73 10.84
CA PHE A 459 18.34 54.30 10.92
C PHE A 459 18.87 54.77 9.56
N VAL A 460 18.07 54.67 8.49
CA VAL A 460 18.48 54.96 7.12
C VAL A 460 17.60 56.08 6.53
N SER A 461 18.23 57.10 5.94
CA SER A 461 17.51 58.25 5.35
C SER A 461 16.57 57.81 4.21
N SER A 462 15.48 58.55 3.98
CA SER A 462 14.52 58.23 2.90
C SER A 462 15.17 58.26 1.53
N SER A 463 16.13 59.17 1.35
CA SER A 463 16.93 59.29 0.15
C SER A 463 17.77 58.03 -0.12
N ALA A 464 18.41 57.45 0.89
CA ALA A 464 19.11 56.18 0.78
C ALA A 464 18.15 55.02 0.44
N ARG A 465 16.98 54.97 1.09
CA ARG A 465 15.93 53.97 0.80
C ARG A 465 15.41 54.06 -0.64
N SER A 466 15.18 55.28 -1.14
CA SER A 466 14.72 55.50 -2.51
C SER A 466 15.76 55.10 -3.56
N MET A 467 17.06 55.22 -3.25
CA MET A 467 18.14 54.76 -4.12
C MET A 467 18.10 53.22 -4.25
N ILE A 468 18.01 52.52 -3.13
CA ILE A 468 17.89 51.04 -3.09
C ILE A 468 16.58 50.58 -3.79
N GLY A 469 15.48 51.31 -3.62
CA GLY A 469 14.21 50.98 -4.25
C GLY A 469 14.16 51.22 -5.77
N LYS A 470 15.04 52.08 -6.31
CA LYS A 470 15.14 52.35 -7.76
C LYS A 470 16.10 51.42 -8.48
N SER A 471 17.05 50.81 -7.78
CA SER A 471 17.81 49.66 -8.27
C SER A 471 16.89 48.44 -8.28
N SER A 472 16.09 48.28 -9.33
CA SER A 472 15.20 47.14 -9.53
C SER A 472 15.94 45.80 -9.66
N ASP A 473 17.27 45.83 -9.79
CA ASP A 473 18.14 44.67 -9.73
C ASP A 473 18.82 44.58 -8.36
N MET A 474 18.42 43.58 -7.57
CA MET A 474 19.06 43.15 -6.33
C MET A 474 20.56 42.76 -6.50
N SER A 475 21.02 42.67 -7.76
CA SER A 475 22.39 42.37 -8.18
C SER A 475 23.22 43.60 -8.56
N SER A 476 22.61 44.78 -8.67
CA SER A 476 23.36 46.03 -8.87
C SER A 476 24.02 46.42 -7.55
N ASN A 477 25.34 46.25 -7.48
CA ASN A 477 26.10 46.70 -6.32
C ASN A 477 25.87 48.21 -6.15
N VAL A 478 25.52 48.64 -4.94
CA VAL A 478 25.54 50.05 -4.57
C VAL A 478 27.00 50.51 -4.66
N GLU A 479 27.36 51.18 -5.74
CA GLU A 479 28.74 51.60 -6.01
C GLU A 479 29.12 52.83 -5.17
N LEU A 480 30.30 52.76 -4.54
CA LEU A 480 30.95 53.92 -3.92
C LEU A 480 31.30 54.95 -5.00
N GLY A 481 31.04 56.23 -4.73
CA GLY A 481 31.35 57.30 -5.67
C GLY A 481 30.38 57.45 -6.85
N SER A 482 29.28 56.69 -6.89
CA SER A 482 28.16 57.01 -7.80
C SER A 482 27.57 58.35 -7.37
N THR A 483 27.73 59.39 -8.20
CA THR A 483 27.29 60.74 -7.87
C THR A 483 26.33 61.32 -8.90
N GLU A 484 25.35 62.09 -8.43
CA GLU A 484 24.43 62.86 -9.26
C GLU A 484 24.44 64.32 -8.83
N ARG A 485 24.61 65.24 -9.79
CA ARG A 485 24.49 66.67 -9.54
C ARG A 485 23.02 67.07 -9.54
N LYS A 486 22.55 67.69 -8.47
CA LYS A 486 21.15 68.12 -8.33
C LYS A 486 21.06 69.49 -7.67
N ASN A 487 20.10 70.28 -8.12
CA ASN A 487 19.76 71.53 -7.48
C ASN A 487 18.74 71.29 -6.35
N MET A 488 19.08 71.64 -5.11
CA MET A 488 18.26 71.35 -3.92
C MET A 488 18.20 72.54 -2.96
N VAL A 489 17.31 72.46 -1.98
CA VAL A 489 17.22 73.42 -0.88
C VAL A 489 17.54 72.69 0.41
N PHE A 490 18.41 73.28 1.22
CA PHE A 490 18.84 72.77 2.51
C PHE A 490 18.32 73.68 3.60
N LEU A 491 17.77 73.07 4.64
CA LEU A 491 17.34 73.72 5.87
C LEU A 491 18.17 73.13 6.99
N PHE A 492 18.86 73.99 7.73
CA PHE A 492 19.51 73.64 8.99
C PHE A 492 18.77 74.34 10.13
N SER A 493 18.55 73.61 11.23
CA SER A 493 17.87 74.12 12.42
C SER A 493 18.61 73.63 13.64
N ASP A 494 18.99 74.55 14.53
CA ASP A 494 19.81 74.27 15.71
C ASP A 494 19.18 74.90 16.95
N ILE A 495 19.22 74.18 18.08
CA ILE A 495 18.57 74.56 19.32
C ILE A 495 19.46 75.53 20.10
N ARG A 496 18.94 76.74 20.35
CA ARG A 496 19.68 77.80 21.04
C ARG A 496 19.84 77.48 22.52
N GLY A 497 21.09 77.53 22.99
CA GLY A 497 21.44 77.28 24.40
C GLY A 497 21.49 75.80 24.80
N PHE A 498 21.31 74.86 23.87
CA PHE A 498 21.19 73.44 24.20
C PHE A 498 22.52 72.80 24.59
N THR A 499 23.65 73.20 23.99
CA THR A 499 24.99 72.76 24.44
C THR A 499 25.23 73.11 25.92
N SER A 500 24.91 74.33 26.35
CA SER A 500 25.05 74.72 27.76
C SER A 500 24.08 74.01 28.69
N PHE A 501 22.93 73.57 28.16
CA PHE A 501 21.99 72.73 28.89
C PHE A 501 22.52 71.31 29.05
N SER A 502 23.12 70.71 28.02
CA SER A 502 23.62 69.33 28.05
C SER A 502 24.81 69.16 29.01
N GLU A 503 25.62 70.19 29.22
CA GLU A 503 26.71 70.20 30.20
C GLU A 503 26.23 70.16 31.66
N LYS A 504 24.98 70.57 31.92
CA LYS A 504 24.44 70.79 33.28
C LYS A 504 23.39 69.77 33.71
N ASN A 505 22.99 68.86 32.83
CA ASN A 505 21.88 67.93 33.05
C ASN A 505 22.31 66.48 32.79
N SER A 506 21.55 65.52 33.31
CA SER A 506 21.86 64.11 33.07
C SER A 506 21.62 63.73 31.60
N PRO A 507 22.39 62.78 31.05
CA PRO A 507 22.22 62.33 29.67
C PRO A 507 20.78 61.89 29.34
N GLU A 508 20.07 61.26 30.28
CA GLU A 508 18.70 60.81 30.09
C GLU A 508 17.74 61.99 29.85
N THR A 509 17.83 63.04 30.68
CA THR A 509 17.02 64.27 30.53
C THR A 509 17.39 65.01 29.24
N VAL A 510 18.68 65.05 28.90
CA VAL A 510 19.15 65.65 27.64
C VAL A 510 18.53 64.94 26.44
N ILE A 511 18.55 63.60 26.41
CA ILE A 511 17.98 62.80 25.32
C ILE A 511 16.46 62.98 25.23
N GLU A 512 15.76 62.99 26.36
CA GLU A 512 14.30 63.18 26.39
C GLU A 512 13.90 64.52 25.76
N ILE A 513 14.54 65.61 26.18
CA ILE A 513 14.25 66.95 25.68
C ILE A 513 14.72 67.10 24.22
N LEU A 514 15.89 66.57 23.87
CA LEU A 514 16.38 66.57 22.50
C LEU A 514 15.36 65.90 21.57
N ASN A 515 14.93 64.68 21.90
CA ASN A 515 13.97 63.93 21.10
C ASN A 515 12.63 64.67 20.98
N PHE A 516 12.18 65.36 22.03
CA PHE A 516 10.96 66.17 21.99
C PHE A 516 11.05 67.28 20.92
N TYR A 517 12.09 68.10 20.94
CA TYR A 517 12.26 69.18 19.96
C TYR A 517 12.60 68.66 18.57
N LEU A 518 13.39 67.59 18.45
CA LEU A 518 13.67 66.96 17.16
C LEU A 518 12.40 66.38 16.54
N ASN A 519 11.48 65.82 17.33
CA ASN A 519 10.23 65.24 16.84
C ASN A 519 9.30 66.32 16.26
N LEU A 520 9.09 67.44 16.98
CA LEU A 520 8.28 68.57 16.50
C LEU A 520 8.77 69.10 15.14
N GLN A 521 10.09 69.24 15.01
CA GLN A 521 10.72 69.69 13.77
C GLN A 521 10.56 68.66 12.66
N THR A 522 10.80 67.38 12.95
CA THR A 522 10.72 66.27 12.00
C THR A 522 9.31 66.13 11.42
N GLU A 523 8.28 66.15 12.27
CA GLU A 523 6.87 66.12 11.83
C GLU A 523 6.56 67.26 10.86
N THR A 524 7.03 68.47 11.19
CA THR A 524 6.82 69.65 10.36
C THR A 524 7.51 69.51 8.99
N ILE A 525 8.78 69.12 8.97
CA ILE A 525 9.57 68.93 7.75
C ILE A 525 8.93 67.88 6.84
N LEU A 526 8.55 66.73 7.40
CA LEU A 526 7.91 65.65 6.65
C LEU A 526 6.53 66.07 6.12
N SER A 527 5.75 66.86 6.88
CA SER A 527 4.45 67.38 6.42
C SER A 527 4.56 68.26 5.17
N LYS A 528 5.69 68.96 5.02
CA LYS A 528 6.04 69.77 3.84
C LYS A 528 6.80 68.98 2.78
N LYS A 529 6.78 67.64 2.85
CA LYS A 529 7.46 66.73 1.92
C LYS A 529 8.98 67.02 1.83
N GLY A 530 9.57 67.52 2.92
CA GLY A 530 11.03 67.52 3.12
C GLY A 530 11.50 66.13 3.56
N ASP A 531 12.81 65.90 3.50
CA ASP A 531 13.44 64.68 3.99
C ASP A 531 14.52 65.05 5.02
N ILE A 532 14.65 64.28 6.08
CA ILE A 532 15.73 64.45 7.07
C ILE A 532 16.96 63.73 6.53
N ASP A 533 18.03 64.47 6.28
CA ASP A 533 19.30 63.90 5.82
C ASP A 533 20.08 63.32 7.01
N ALA A 534 20.22 64.12 8.07
CA ALA A 534 20.94 63.74 9.29
C ALA A 534 20.51 64.56 10.51
N TYR A 535 20.70 63.97 11.69
CA TYR A 535 20.78 64.67 12.96
C TYR A 535 22.24 64.80 13.36
N VAL A 536 22.68 66.01 13.73
CA VAL A 536 24.05 66.30 14.16
C VAL A 536 23.97 66.97 15.54
N GLY A 537 23.89 66.16 16.59
CA GLY A 537 23.64 66.66 17.94
C GLY A 537 22.23 67.25 18.06
N ASP A 538 22.15 68.53 18.39
CA ASP A 538 20.97 69.39 18.45
C ASP A 538 20.57 70.02 17.10
N GLU A 539 21.38 69.84 16.06
CA GLU A 539 21.12 70.34 14.72
C GLU A 539 20.38 69.31 13.85
N ILE A 540 19.36 69.77 13.12
CA ILE A 540 18.68 69.03 12.04
C ILE A 540 19.17 69.52 10.69
N MET A 541 19.57 68.58 9.83
CA MET A 541 19.77 68.82 8.41
C MET A 541 18.60 68.24 7.61
N ALA A 542 17.86 69.09 6.92
CA ALA A 542 16.76 68.71 6.05
C ALA A 542 17.01 69.13 4.60
N VAL A 543 16.47 68.33 3.67
CA VAL A 543 16.61 68.56 2.23
C VAL A 543 15.25 68.57 1.54
N PHE A 544 15.06 69.54 0.64
CA PHE A 544 13.85 69.69 -0.17
C PHE A 544 14.20 69.58 -1.66
N LYS A 545 13.46 68.70 -2.35
CA LYS A 545 13.70 68.29 -3.75
C LYS A 545 12.43 68.47 -4.58
N GLY A 546 12.57 68.69 -5.89
CA GLY A 546 11.43 68.75 -6.81
C GLY A 546 10.72 70.11 -6.84
N PRO A 547 9.45 70.17 -7.27
CA PRO A 547 8.72 71.42 -7.44
C PRO A 547 8.47 72.13 -6.10
N ASN A 548 8.41 73.46 -6.18
CA ASN A 548 8.15 74.37 -5.06
C ASN A 548 9.02 74.09 -3.81
N LYS A 549 10.25 73.61 -4.03
CA LYS A 549 11.16 73.18 -2.96
C LYS A 549 11.61 74.32 -2.05
N VAL A 550 11.68 75.55 -2.58
CA VAL A 550 12.03 76.75 -1.78
C VAL A 550 10.86 77.09 -0.87
N GLU A 551 9.66 77.17 -1.43
CA GLU A 551 8.43 77.50 -0.73
C GLU A 551 8.19 76.52 0.41
N ARG A 552 8.32 75.21 0.14
CA ARG A 552 8.15 74.17 1.15
C ARG A 552 9.20 74.23 2.26
N ALA A 553 10.45 74.59 1.94
CA ALA A 553 11.49 74.76 2.94
C ALA A 553 11.21 75.96 3.86
N VAL A 554 10.85 77.12 3.28
CA VAL A 554 10.54 78.34 4.04
C VAL A 554 9.28 78.16 4.88
N GLU A 555 8.21 77.57 4.31
CA GLU A 555 6.99 77.25 5.06
C GLU A 555 7.27 76.25 6.17
N SER A 556 8.11 75.24 5.93
CA SER A 556 8.53 74.31 6.97
C SER A 556 9.26 75.02 8.11
N ALA A 557 10.12 75.98 7.82
CA ALA A 557 10.83 76.76 8.84
C ALA A 557 9.87 77.61 9.68
N ILE A 558 8.90 78.27 9.04
CA ILE A 558 7.86 79.03 9.75
C ILE A 558 7.05 78.12 10.67
N ASP A 559 6.61 76.96 10.15
CA ASP A 559 5.80 76.00 10.91
C ASP A 559 6.62 75.35 12.05
N ILE A 560 7.94 75.18 11.89
CA ILE A 560 8.84 74.72 12.95
C ILE A 560 8.83 75.73 14.11
N VAL A 561 9.07 77.00 13.84
CA VAL A 561 9.13 78.02 14.89
C VAL A 561 7.76 78.15 15.58
N LYS A 562 6.67 78.10 14.80
CA LYS A 562 5.30 78.14 15.36
C LYS A 562 4.98 76.92 16.23
N SER A 563 5.37 75.72 15.81
CA SER A 563 5.11 74.49 16.59
C SER A 563 5.90 74.46 17.88
N ILE A 564 7.17 74.88 17.84
CA ILE A 564 8.03 75.02 19.03
C ILE A 564 7.49 76.08 19.98
N LYS A 565 7.11 77.27 19.49
CA LYS A 565 6.46 78.31 20.31
C LYS A 565 5.24 77.77 21.03
N LYS A 566 4.38 77.06 20.31
CA LYS A 566 3.18 76.46 20.87
C LYS A 566 3.50 75.45 21.97
N ALA A 567 4.42 74.53 21.71
CA ALA A 567 4.87 73.54 22.69
C ALA A 567 5.52 74.21 23.92
N ASN A 568 6.32 75.25 23.71
CA ASN A 568 6.95 76.00 24.81
C ASN A 568 5.93 76.69 25.71
N MET A 569 4.79 77.15 25.19
CA MET A 569 3.73 77.72 26.05
C MET A 569 3.18 76.71 27.06
N GLU A 570 3.04 75.44 26.68
CA GLU A 570 2.60 74.37 27.58
C GLU A 570 3.71 74.02 28.57
N ARG A 571 4.94 73.81 28.07
CA ARG A 571 6.10 73.50 28.90
C ARG A 571 6.39 74.57 29.94
N LEU A 572 6.25 75.84 29.59
CA LEU A 572 6.44 76.96 30.51
C LEU A 572 5.40 76.94 31.63
N LYS A 573 4.14 76.59 31.34
CA LYS A 573 3.10 76.43 32.38
C LYS A 573 3.40 75.30 33.35
N GLU A 574 4.05 74.25 32.86
CA GLU A 574 4.47 73.08 33.64
C GLU A 574 5.82 73.32 34.37
N GLY A 575 6.44 74.49 34.21
CA GLY A 575 7.73 74.82 34.83
C GLY A 575 8.92 74.12 34.19
N HIS A 576 8.77 73.59 32.98
CA HIS A 576 9.84 72.94 32.23
C HIS A 576 10.71 73.95 31.48
N ALA A 577 11.97 73.55 31.22
CA ALA A 577 12.86 74.31 30.35
C ALA A 577 12.29 74.44 28.94
N ILE A 578 12.42 75.65 28.38
CA ILE A 578 12.02 75.99 27.01
C ILE A 578 13.26 76.29 26.17
N PHE A 579 13.18 75.95 24.90
CA PHE A 579 14.24 76.20 23.94
C PHE A 579 13.67 76.73 22.64
N GLU A 580 14.46 77.55 21.97
CA GLU A 580 14.15 78.15 20.68
C GLU A 580 15.14 77.61 19.64
N VAL A 581 14.81 77.76 18.36
CA VAL A 581 15.69 77.32 17.27
C VAL A 581 16.08 78.50 16.39
N GLY A 582 17.30 78.47 15.87
CA GLY A 582 17.70 79.32 14.75
C GLY A 582 17.75 78.49 13.47
N ILE A 583 17.24 79.03 12.36
CA ILE A 583 17.08 78.30 11.11
C ILE A 583 17.82 79.01 9.97
N GLY A 584 18.59 78.25 9.20
CA GLY A 584 19.29 78.70 8.00
C GLY A 584 18.84 77.94 6.76
N ILE A 585 18.50 78.66 5.68
CA ILE A 585 18.04 78.06 4.43
C ILE A 585 18.86 78.57 3.25
N ASN A 586 19.34 77.65 2.43
CA ASN A 586 20.00 77.99 1.17
C ASN A 586 19.69 76.97 0.07
N SER A 587 19.74 77.42 -1.18
CA SER A 587 19.49 76.61 -2.38
C SER A 587 20.63 76.70 -3.38
N GLY A 588 20.88 75.60 -4.08
CA GLY A 588 21.98 75.54 -5.03
C GLY A 588 22.29 74.13 -5.51
N ASP A 589 23.31 74.03 -6.35
CA ASP A 589 23.76 72.76 -6.91
C ASP A 589 24.65 72.02 -5.93
N VAL A 590 24.31 70.75 -5.71
CA VAL A 590 25.04 69.82 -4.87
C VAL A 590 25.33 68.53 -5.61
N VAL A 591 26.29 67.77 -5.11
CA VAL A 591 26.58 66.41 -5.56
C VAL A 591 26.03 65.45 -4.51
N ILE A 592 25.08 64.60 -4.90
CA ILE A 592 24.58 63.53 -4.05
C ILE A 592 25.28 62.24 -4.45
N GLY A 593 25.76 61.48 -3.48
CA GLY A 593 26.32 60.17 -3.77
C GLY A 593 26.52 59.32 -2.54
N ASN A 594 27.02 58.11 -2.77
CA ASN A 594 27.41 57.19 -1.70
C ASN A 594 28.84 57.53 -1.26
N ILE A 595 28.98 58.06 -0.05
CA ILE A 595 30.26 58.45 0.54
C ILE A 595 30.53 57.56 1.76
N GLY A 596 31.78 57.10 1.91
CA GLY A 596 32.20 56.29 3.05
C GLY A 596 33.14 55.17 2.63
N SER A 597 33.05 54.04 3.33
CA SER A 597 33.80 52.81 3.02
C SER A 597 32.87 51.75 2.45
N SER A 598 33.43 50.67 1.91
CA SER A 598 32.65 49.54 1.37
C SER A 598 31.77 48.85 2.41
N MET A 599 32.09 49.00 3.70
CA MET A 599 31.33 48.44 4.82
C MET A 599 30.29 49.42 5.40
N ARG A 600 30.46 50.73 5.18
CA ARG A 600 29.57 51.77 5.73
C ARG A 600 29.52 52.96 4.77
N MET A 601 28.37 53.12 4.12
CA MET A 601 28.09 54.20 3.18
C MET A 601 26.98 55.09 3.73
N ASN A 602 27.16 56.40 3.58
CA ASN A 602 26.11 57.39 3.76
C ASN A 602 25.75 57.95 2.39
N HIS A 603 24.46 57.90 2.05
CA HIS A 603 23.95 58.56 0.86
C HIS A 603 23.48 59.97 1.26
N THR A 604 24.31 60.98 0.98
CA THR A 604 24.09 62.36 1.42
C THR A 604 24.52 63.35 0.32
N ALA A 605 24.14 64.62 0.48
CA ALA A 605 24.54 65.71 -0.40
C ALA A 605 25.81 66.39 0.11
N ILE A 606 26.79 66.57 -0.79
CA ILE A 606 28.00 67.36 -0.53
C ILE A 606 28.01 68.58 -1.46
N GLY A 607 28.36 69.73 -0.90
CA GLY A 607 28.63 70.94 -1.67
C GLY A 607 28.69 72.18 -0.80
N ASP A 608 29.28 73.24 -1.37
CA ASP A 608 29.35 74.56 -0.72
C ASP A 608 27.95 75.12 -0.37
N THR A 609 26.92 74.79 -1.17
CA THR A 609 25.52 75.13 -0.87
C THR A 609 25.05 74.61 0.49
N VAL A 610 25.41 73.37 0.85
CA VAL A 610 25.05 72.72 2.12
C VAL A 610 25.75 73.46 3.27
N ASN A 611 27.05 73.71 3.12
CA ASN A 611 27.84 74.41 4.12
C ASN A 611 27.35 75.85 4.36
N LEU A 612 26.91 76.55 3.32
CA LEU A 612 26.35 77.89 3.47
C LEU A 612 25.04 77.86 4.26
N ALA A 613 24.16 76.87 4.06
CA ALA A 613 22.93 76.74 4.84
C ALA A 613 23.20 76.53 6.34
N SER A 614 24.13 75.63 6.70
CA SER A 614 24.52 75.41 8.11
C SER A 614 25.12 76.68 8.72
N ARG A 615 25.96 77.41 7.98
CA ARG A 615 26.53 78.68 8.46
C ARG A 615 25.47 79.77 8.64
N LEU A 616 24.43 79.83 7.79
CA LEU A 616 23.29 80.72 8.02
C LEU A 616 22.58 80.35 9.32
N CYS A 617 22.37 79.06 9.56
CA CYS A 617 21.78 78.59 10.80
C CYS A 617 22.61 79.06 12.00
N SER A 618 23.94 78.90 11.99
CA SER A 618 24.80 79.39 13.08
C SER A 618 24.74 80.91 13.32
N HIS A 619 24.38 81.72 12.31
CA HIS A 619 24.21 83.17 12.45
C HIS A 619 22.78 83.56 12.86
N ALA A 620 21.80 82.66 12.70
CA ALA A 620 20.41 82.92 13.05
C ALA A 620 20.25 82.93 14.58
N ALA A 621 19.72 84.03 15.10
CA ALA A 621 19.32 84.15 16.49
C ALA A 621 18.14 83.22 16.83
N ALA A 622 17.72 83.22 18.09
CA ALA A 622 16.53 82.49 18.51
C ALA A 622 15.29 82.94 17.73
N GLU A 623 14.53 81.96 17.25
CA GLU A 623 13.31 82.15 16.45
C GLU A 623 13.52 82.87 15.11
N GLU A 624 14.78 82.97 14.67
CA GLU A 624 15.14 83.62 13.43
C GLU A 624 15.29 82.63 12.27
N ILE A 625 14.76 83.01 11.11
CA ILE A 625 14.85 82.24 9.86
C ILE A 625 15.64 83.07 8.85
N LEU A 626 16.89 82.70 8.60
CA LEU A 626 17.77 83.36 7.65
C LEU A 626 17.80 82.61 6.32
N VAL A 627 17.56 83.33 5.22
CA VAL A 627 17.55 82.76 3.87
C VAL A 627 18.40 83.64 2.96
N THR A 628 19.21 83.04 2.07
CA THR A 628 19.92 83.82 1.04
C THR A 628 18.91 84.49 0.09
N ARG A 629 19.18 85.73 -0.35
CA ARG A 629 18.33 86.41 -1.35
C ARG A 629 18.13 85.58 -2.61
N ASP A 630 19.20 85.01 -3.16
CA ASP A 630 19.16 84.13 -4.35
C ASP A 630 18.20 82.94 -4.21
N THR A 631 17.96 82.46 -2.98
CA THR A 631 17.02 81.37 -2.73
C THR A 631 15.59 81.88 -2.76
N LEU A 632 15.31 83.03 -2.16
CA LEU A 632 13.99 83.64 -2.17
C LEU A 632 13.56 84.09 -3.56
N GLU A 633 14.49 84.60 -4.39
CA GLU A 633 14.21 84.98 -5.78
C GLU A 633 13.77 83.79 -6.65
N LYS A 634 14.15 82.56 -6.29
CA LYS A 634 13.72 81.32 -6.96
C LYS A 634 12.33 80.85 -6.51
N SER A 635 11.76 81.46 -5.47
CA SER A 635 10.41 81.19 -5.01
C SER A 635 9.37 81.85 -5.92
N LYS A 636 8.31 81.12 -6.26
CA LYS A 636 7.12 81.66 -6.93
C LYS A 636 6.19 82.39 -5.94
N ARG A 637 6.27 82.04 -4.66
CA ARG A 637 5.54 82.69 -3.57
C ARG A 637 6.36 83.86 -3.02
N LYS A 638 5.69 84.99 -2.78
CA LYS A 638 6.29 86.11 -2.05
C LYS A 638 6.18 85.85 -0.54
N PHE A 639 7.31 85.89 0.15
CA PHE A 639 7.39 85.84 1.60
C PHE A 639 7.66 87.25 2.13
N THR A 640 7.10 87.58 3.29
CA THR A 640 7.39 88.83 3.98
C THR A 640 8.79 88.73 4.59
N THR A 641 9.71 89.61 4.18
CA THR A 641 11.12 89.56 4.62
C THR A 641 11.63 90.92 5.06
N GLU A 642 12.62 90.89 5.96
CA GLU A 642 13.38 92.05 6.41
C GLU A 642 14.82 91.93 5.89
N ALA A 643 15.34 93.04 5.35
CA ALA A 643 16.73 93.11 4.94
C ALA A 643 17.64 93.13 6.17
N VAL A 644 18.56 92.18 6.23
CA VAL A 644 19.59 92.09 7.28
C VAL A 644 20.95 92.43 6.71
N ASN A 645 21.88 92.85 7.57
CA ASN A 645 23.25 93.16 7.14
C ASN A 645 23.88 91.91 6.49
N PRO A 646 24.58 92.06 5.35
CA PRO A 646 25.28 90.95 4.73
C PRO A 646 26.27 90.30 5.70
N ILE A 647 26.30 88.96 5.73
CA ILE A 647 27.18 88.22 6.63
C ILE A 647 28.48 87.83 5.93
N ASN A 648 29.59 87.95 6.66
CA ASN A 648 30.88 87.44 6.22
C ASN A 648 31.01 85.97 6.59
N VAL A 649 31.04 85.12 5.57
CA VAL A 649 31.06 83.67 5.75
C VAL A 649 32.46 83.15 5.43
N LYS A 650 33.04 82.35 6.32
CA LYS A 650 34.39 81.79 6.15
C LYS A 650 34.55 81.07 4.80
N GLY A 651 35.49 81.51 3.97
CA GLY A 651 35.72 80.92 2.64
C GLY A 651 34.88 81.51 1.50
N LYS A 652 34.18 82.63 1.74
CA LYS A 652 33.56 83.46 0.71
C LYS A 652 34.26 84.82 0.65
N GLU A 653 34.66 85.24 -0.55
CA GLU A 653 35.33 86.53 -0.75
C GLU A 653 34.38 87.73 -0.64
N LYS A 654 33.11 87.53 -1.02
CA LYS A 654 32.07 88.56 -0.94
C LYS A 654 31.09 88.25 0.19
N PRO A 655 30.62 89.26 0.94
CA PRO A 655 29.55 89.10 1.92
C PRO A 655 28.31 88.49 1.27
N ILE A 656 27.66 87.54 1.96
CA ILE A 656 26.45 86.90 1.45
C ILE A 656 25.25 87.76 1.86
N ILE A 657 24.44 88.11 0.87
CA ILE A 657 23.21 88.85 1.08
C ILE A 657 22.13 87.88 1.58
N ILE A 658 21.60 88.19 2.75
CA ILE A 658 20.62 87.38 3.45
C ILE A 658 19.38 88.21 3.76
N GLU A 659 18.25 87.54 3.91
CA GLU A 659 17.00 88.12 4.34
C GLU A 659 16.43 87.31 5.49
N LYS A 660 15.82 88.01 6.44
CA LYS A 660 15.11 87.40 7.56
C LYS A 660 13.66 87.21 7.16
N VAL A 661 13.14 85.99 7.26
CA VAL A 661 11.72 85.73 7.00
C VAL A 661 10.90 86.13 8.22
N VAL A 662 9.88 86.96 8.01
CA VAL A 662 8.96 87.40 9.06
C VAL A 662 7.92 86.31 9.31
N ILE A 663 7.74 85.97 10.58
CA ILE A 663 6.76 84.99 11.03
C ILE A 663 5.48 85.75 11.38
N GLU A 664 4.46 85.65 10.52
CA GLU A 664 3.13 86.23 10.73
C GLU A 664 2.32 85.56 11.84
#